data_AF-A0ABD1J735-F1
#
_entry.id   AF-A0ABD1J735-F1
#
_cell.length_a   1.000
_cell.length_b   1.000
_cell.length_c   1.000
_cell.angle_alpha   90.00
_cell.angle_beta   90.00
_cell.angle_gamma   90.00
#
_symmetry.space_group_name_H-M   'P 1'
#
loop_
_entity.id
_entity.type
_entity.pdbx_description
1 polymer ?
#
loop_
_entity_poly.entity_id
_entity_poly.type
_entity_poly.pdbx_seq_one_letter_code
_entity_poly.pdbx_strand_id
1 'polypeptide(L)'
;MAADLQSKYTKLAQEYSKLRAQNQVLKKAVVDEQATSASVKDELKQREQSLRKVEQEMDSLSFRNQQLAKRVELLQEELLASEAKGKKSKSKGDSPSQPNLQTQIVFDEDLQKKIQENERLHIQFYEADEQHRKQEAQLRARLEQLEKESDQHQAVVDGLTSKYMETIEKLQSDKARLEVKSQTLEHEAKDCRIRTEECQQQLRKYQMELNRQLKQSSSVIQEKVPFNDTKFGDYNSLNVPPHNRRHQLKARDVAGQALGFIQDLVAALLNFHTYTEQRVHIYPLDSSIEAISPLNQKFAQYLHENAAYVRPLEEGLVQLHQSITEDTVTMLETVDKLQDFSKHVCTYTHFLKKILPYQLKSLEEECETPLCSSSLTCKNQELQRDMRTVTSVFDKLQTYVSLLALPSVREDAMPQTSSSAVFTQLAGCLHSLHDAIKEMSKHYSQKASLEQELPTVTQKLRTTNECLLSSMGSLTNSTHKIATFFSNNLDFFTSSTGYGPRGGSGTLNPLQAESMLGNKKQASAYMQAVRKPRPESVPYTEALTNRRVLTSSTESREGLTQQVLQSQEKIARLEQEKEHWLLEAQLGRVRLEKETQRIAELEAQLSATLGGGATTAATQALATSPSPAAQDRPGAAGLQNQEPEEMGAGRDTTESTSLVGVLITTTGSEDVSEEESREHLIKAHYVSRVAELTSQLQMADSKAVHFHAECRALAKRLTIAEKSREAMAEELKVANQNITRLQDELATTKRSYEDQLSMMSDHLCSMNETLSKQREEIDTLKLGSKVNTHTHTAW
;
A
#
# COMPACT_ATOMS: atom_id res chain seq x y z
N MET A 1 20.20 3.94 6.35
CA MET A 1 19.45 2.67 6.17
C MET A 1 19.44 1.82 7.45
N ALA A 2 20.58 1.37 7.98
CA ALA A 2 20.63 0.45 9.14
C ALA A 2 19.69 0.81 10.31
N ALA A 3 19.70 2.05 10.82
CA ALA A 3 18.84 2.48 11.93
C ALA A 3 17.32 2.38 11.64
N ASP A 4 16.90 2.57 10.39
CA ASP A 4 15.49 2.44 9.99
C ASP A 4 15.07 0.97 9.83
N LEU A 5 16.00 0.09 9.43
CA LEU A 5 15.80 -1.36 9.48
C LEU A 5 15.73 -1.86 10.93
N GLN A 6 16.61 -1.36 11.81
CA GLN A 6 16.59 -1.61 13.25
C GLN A 6 15.23 -1.23 13.86
N SER A 7 14.74 -0.01 13.56
CA SER A 7 13.42 0.49 14.02
C SER A 7 12.27 -0.43 13.61
N LYS A 8 12.28 -0.93 12.37
CA LYS A 8 11.27 -1.87 11.85
C LYS A 8 11.36 -3.23 12.55
N TYR A 9 12.56 -3.72 12.83
CA TYR A 9 12.77 -4.95 13.61
C TYR A 9 12.27 -4.81 15.06
N THR A 10 12.56 -3.69 15.74
CA THR A 10 12.07 -3.42 17.10
C THR A 10 10.55 -3.33 17.15
N LYS A 11 9.92 -2.66 16.18
CA LYS A 11 8.45 -2.60 16.07
C LYS A 11 7.84 -3.98 15.82
N LEU A 12 8.42 -4.78 14.92
CA LEU A 12 7.95 -6.15 14.65
C LEU A 12 8.07 -7.05 15.89
N ALA A 13 9.16 -6.92 16.66
CA ALA A 13 9.33 -7.63 17.94
C ALA A 13 8.31 -7.19 19.00
N GLN A 14 7.96 -5.90 19.06
CA GLN A 14 6.91 -5.37 19.95
C GLN A 14 5.52 -5.90 19.57
N GLU A 15 5.14 -5.88 18.29
CA GLU A 15 3.86 -6.44 17.84
C GLU A 15 3.79 -7.96 18.04
N TYR A 16 4.89 -8.69 17.79
CA TYR A 16 4.96 -10.12 18.11
C TYR A 16 4.79 -10.39 19.61
N SER A 17 5.35 -9.55 20.47
CA SER A 17 5.18 -9.65 21.93
C SER A 17 3.74 -9.38 22.37
N LYS A 18 3.07 -8.36 21.79
CA LYS A 18 1.63 -8.10 22.01
C LYS A 18 0.77 -9.29 21.56
N LEU A 19 1.01 -9.80 20.35
CA LEU A 19 0.29 -10.96 19.81
C LEU A 19 0.48 -12.21 20.70
N ARG A 20 1.69 -12.44 21.22
CA ARG A 20 1.97 -13.53 22.16
C ARG A 20 1.19 -13.37 23.47
N ALA A 21 1.13 -12.16 24.03
CA ALA A 21 0.35 -11.87 25.24
C ALA A 21 -1.16 -12.05 25.01
N GLN A 22 -1.69 -11.52 23.90
CA GLN A 22 -3.10 -11.71 23.51
C GLN A 22 -3.45 -13.19 23.30
N ASN A 23 -2.57 -13.97 22.66
CA ASN A 23 -2.77 -15.40 22.46
C ASN A 23 -2.77 -16.18 23.80
N GLN A 24 -1.97 -15.73 24.79
CA GLN A 24 -1.98 -16.31 26.13
C GLN A 24 -3.26 -15.99 26.92
N VAL A 25 -3.80 -14.77 26.79
CA VAL A 25 -5.11 -14.41 27.36
C VAL A 25 -6.24 -15.20 26.70
N LEU A 26 -6.26 -15.28 25.35
CA LEU A 26 -7.25 -16.07 24.61
C LEU A 26 -7.19 -17.56 24.97
N LYS A 27 -6.00 -18.15 25.11
CA LYS A 27 -5.86 -19.53 25.58
C LYS A 27 -6.40 -19.73 26.99
N LYS A 28 -6.21 -18.76 27.90
CA LYS A 28 -6.81 -18.85 29.23
C LYS A 28 -8.35 -18.77 29.15
N ALA A 29 -8.89 -17.79 28.42
CA ALA A 29 -10.33 -17.64 28.24
C ALA A 29 -11.00 -18.91 27.67
N VAL A 30 -10.37 -19.57 26.68
CA VAL A 30 -10.86 -20.84 26.12
C VAL A 30 -10.81 -21.99 27.15
N VAL A 31 -9.82 -22.04 28.02
CA VAL A 31 -9.75 -23.05 29.11
C VAL A 31 -10.79 -22.76 30.19
N ASP A 32 -10.97 -21.49 30.57
CA ASP A 32 -11.97 -21.07 31.55
C ASP A 32 -13.40 -21.33 31.01
N GLU A 33 -13.65 -21.12 29.71
CA GLU A 33 -14.92 -21.42 29.01
C GLU A 33 -15.17 -22.93 28.83
N GLN A 34 -14.13 -23.73 28.59
CA GLN A 34 -14.23 -25.20 28.61
C GLN A 34 -14.55 -25.74 30.01
N ALA A 35 -14.00 -25.13 31.06
CA ALA A 35 -14.28 -25.51 32.45
C ALA A 35 -15.73 -25.17 32.85
N THR A 36 -16.23 -23.97 32.52
CA THR A 36 -17.64 -23.62 32.78
C THR A 36 -18.61 -24.47 31.95
N SER A 37 -18.28 -24.76 30.68
CA SER A 37 -19.07 -25.68 29.84
C SER A 37 -19.14 -27.09 30.43
N ALA A 38 -18.06 -27.59 31.03
CA ALA A 38 -18.06 -28.86 31.75
C ALA A 38 -18.97 -28.81 32.99
N SER A 39 -18.87 -27.76 33.82
CA SER A 39 -19.71 -27.57 35.01
C SER A 39 -21.20 -27.55 34.67
N VAL A 40 -21.60 -26.73 33.69
CA VAL A 40 -23.00 -26.63 33.22
C VAL A 40 -23.50 -27.98 32.68
N LYS A 41 -22.64 -28.78 32.04
CA LYS A 41 -22.99 -30.11 31.53
C LYS A 41 -23.20 -31.14 32.65
N ASP A 42 -22.52 -31.01 33.78
CA ASP A 42 -22.73 -31.89 34.95
C ASP A 42 -23.91 -31.43 35.82
N GLU A 43 -24.13 -30.13 35.96
CA GLU A 43 -25.37 -29.58 36.52
C GLU A 43 -26.60 -30.03 35.72
N LEU A 44 -26.54 -30.01 34.39
CA LEU A 44 -27.62 -30.49 33.51
C LEU A 44 -27.95 -31.96 33.81
N LYS A 45 -26.94 -32.85 33.89
CA LYS A 45 -27.14 -34.26 34.26
C LYS A 45 -27.77 -34.39 35.66
N GLN A 46 -27.36 -33.57 36.61
CA GLN A 46 -27.91 -33.60 37.97
C GLN A 46 -29.39 -33.16 37.98
N ARG A 47 -29.76 -32.15 37.17
CA ARG A 47 -31.15 -31.74 36.97
C ARG A 47 -31.98 -32.81 36.25
N GLU A 48 -31.45 -33.45 35.20
CA GLU A 48 -32.10 -34.58 34.53
C GLU A 48 -32.35 -35.75 35.49
N GLN A 49 -31.36 -36.10 36.33
CA GLN A 49 -31.53 -37.14 37.35
C GLN A 49 -32.56 -36.76 38.42
N SER A 50 -32.61 -35.48 38.82
CA SER A 50 -33.61 -34.99 39.77
C SER A 50 -35.02 -35.00 39.17
N LEU A 51 -35.15 -34.62 37.89
CA LEU A 51 -36.42 -34.60 37.17
C LEU A 51 -36.97 -36.02 37.02
N ARG A 52 -36.15 -37.00 36.62
CA ARG A 52 -36.56 -38.42 36.55
C ARG A 52 -37.00 -39.02 37.90
N LYS A 53 -36.46 -38.53 39.03
CA LYS A 53 -36.94 -38.93 40.36
C LYS A 53 -38.33 -38.36 40.66
N VAL A 54 -38.54 -37.08 40.35
CA VAL A 54 -39.85 -36.42 40.52
C VAL A 54 -40.91 -37.03 39.60
N GLU A 55 -40.55 -37.43 38.38
CA GLU A 55 -41.44 -38.20 37.48
C GLU A 55 -41.83 -39.56 38.11
N GLN A 56 -40.87 -40.31 38.65
CA GLN A 56 -41.14 -41.58 39.34
C GLN A 56 -41.99 -41.41 40.63
N GLU A 57 -41.78 -40.33 41.37
CA GLU A 57 -42.60 -39.96 42.53
C GLU A 57 -44.04 -39.57 42.09
N MET A 58 -44.18 -38.82 41.01
CA MET A 58 -45.47 -38.45 40.41
C MET A 58 -46.23 -39.70 39.92
N ASP A 59 -45.58 -40.63 39.23
CA ASP A 59 -46.19 -41.90 38.80
C ASP A 59 -46.63 -42.76 39.99
N SER A 60 -45.81 -42.83 41.05
CA SER A 60 -46.14 -43.54 42.29
C SER A 60 -47.33 -42.93 43.03
N LEU A 61 -47.41 -41.59 43.07
CA LEU A 61 -48.55 -40.86 43.63
C LEU A 61 -49.80 -40.99 42.76
N SER A 62 -49.65 -40.96 41.44
CA SER A 62 -50.73 -41.20 40.46
C SER A 62 -51.33 -42.59 40.64
N PHE A 63 -50.48 -43.63 40.75
CA PHE A 63 -50.91 -45.00 41.01
C PHE A 63 -51.65 -45.13 42.35
N ARG A 64 -51.14 -44.51 43.43
CA ARG A 64 -51.84 -44.45 44.73
C ARG A 64 -53.18 -43.73 44.65
N ASN A 65 -53.27 -42.61 43.93
CA ASN A 65 -54.52 -41.88 43.75
C ASN A 65 -55.53 -42.68 42.92
N GLN A 66 -55.11 -43.41 41.88
CA GLN A 66 -55.99 -44.32 41.15
C GLN A 66 -56.47 -45.49 42.02
N GLN A 67 -55.62 -46.03 42.90
CA GLN A 67 -56.00 -47.08 43.84
C GLN A 67 -56.98 -46.57 44.91
N LEU A 68 -56.79 -45.34 45.41
CA LEU A 68 -57.73 -44.67 46.32
C LEU A 68 -59.06 -44.36 45.63
N ALA A 69 -59.03 -43.83 44.39
CA ALA A 69 -60.23 -43.54 43.61
C ALA A 69 -61.10 -44.79 43.43
N LYS A 70 -60.52 -45.92 42.98
CA LYS A 70 -61.24 -47.20 42.86
C LYS A 70 -61.77 -47.73 44.19
N ARG A 71 -61.11 -47.42 45.31
CA ARG A 71 -61.61 -47.81 46.64
C ARG A 71 -62.76 -46.91 47.11
N VAL A 72 -62.75 -45.63 46.76
CA VAL A 72 -63.86 -44.70 47.01
C VAL A 72 -65.07 -45.06 46.13
N GLU A 73 -64.83 -45.40 44.86
CA GLU A 73 -65.83 -45.88 43.90
C GLU A 73 -66.57 -47.13 44.43
N LEU A 74 -65.83 -48.17 44.85
CA LEU A 74 -66.42 -49.36 45.49
C LEU A 74 -67.18 -49.03 46.80
N LEU A 75 -66.65 -48.12 47.63
CA LEU A 75 -67.34 -47.70 48.86
C LEU A 75 -68.63 -46.90 48.56
N GLN A 76 -68.69 -46.17 47.44
CA GLN A 76 -69.90 -45.49 47.00
C GLN A 76 -70.94 -46.47 46.45
N GLU A 77 -70.52 -47.53 45.74
CA GLU A 77 -71.40 -48.63 45.35
C GLU A 77 -71.98 -49.37 46.58
N GLU A 78 -71.14 -49.68 47.58
CA GLU A 78 -71.59 -50.28 48.85
C GLU A 78 -72.57 -49.36 49.62
N LEU A 79 -72.31 -48.06 49.66
CA LEU A 79 -73.15 -47.10 50.39
C LEU A 79 -74.51 -46.91 49.70
N LEU A 80 -74.55 -46.80 48.38
CA LEU A 80 -75.80 -46.77 47.59
C LEU A 80 -76.61 -48.08 47.71
N ALA A 81 -75.94 -49.23 47.84
CA ALA A 81 -76.60 -50.50 48.14
C ALA A 81 -77.17 -50.57 49.59
N SER A 82 -76.62 -49.77 50.52
CA SER A 82 -77.04 -49.74 51.93
C SER A 82 -78.24 -48.82 52.21
N GLU A 83 -78.32 -47.65 51.56
CA GLU A 83 -79.34 -46.63 51.86
C GLU A 83 -80.76 -47.01 51.41
N ALA A 84 -80.92 -48.08 50.63
CA ALA A 84 -82.20 -48.53 50.07
C ALA A 84 -83.21 -49.14 51.10
N LYS A 85 -83.04 -48.97 52.44
CA LYS A 85 -83.82 -49.72 53.47
C LYS A 85 -84.33 -48.95 54.72
N GLY A 86 -85.22 -47.95 54.53
CA GLY A 86 -86.27 -47.53 55.52
C GLY A 86 -85.86 -46.55 56.65
N LYS A 87 -86.68 -46.20 57.67
CA LYS A 87 -88.15 -46.26 57.88
C LYS A 87 -88.62 -45.51 59.19
N LYS A 88 -89.74 -44.74 59.14
CA LYS A 88 -90.77 -44.47 60.22
C LYS A 88 -90.54 -43.58 61.50
N SER A 89 -91.48 -42.61 61.72
CA SER A 89 -92.45 -42.49 62.87
C SER A 89 -92.21 -41.64 64.17
N LYS A 90 -93.27 -40.89 64.59
CA LYS A 90 -93.97 -40.80 65.94
C LYS A 90 -94.33 -39.38 66.49
N SER A 91 -95.05 -39.29 67.64
CA SER A 91 -96.09 -38.26 67.94
C SER A 91 -96.62 -38.16 69.41
N LYS A 92 -97.56 -37.22 69.69
CA LYS A 92 -98.46 -37.01 70.89
C LYS A 92 -97.84 -36.38 72.17
N GLY A 93 -98.57 -35.88 73.19
CA GLY A 93 -100.01 -35.99 73.56
C GLY A 93 -100.56 -34.90 74.54
N ASP A 94 -101.62 -35.20 75.33
CA ASP A 94 -102.62 -34.21 75.87
C ASP A 94 -103.39 -34.68 77.16
N SER A 95 -103.86 -33.72 78.01
CA SER A 95 -104.91 -33.81 79.08
C SER A 95 -104.69 -34.81 80.27
N PRO A 96 -105.56 -34.97 81.33
CA PRO A 96 -106.89 -34.38 81.72
C PRO A 96 -106.85 -33.63 83.11
N SER A 97 -107.78 -33.58 84.10
CA SER A 97 -109.05 -34.28 84.49
C SER A 97 -109.95 -33.53 85.57
N GLN A 98 -111.09 -34.14 85.92
CA GLN A 98 -112.22 -33.83 86.84
C GLN A 98 -112.08 -34.43 88.30
N PRO A 99 -113.11 -34.46 89.23
CA PRO A 99 -114.20 -33.53 89.64
C PRO A 99 -114.48 -33.50 91.19
N ASN A 100 -115.64 -32.93 91.62
CA ASN A 100 -116.70 -33.52 92.50
C ASN A 100 -117.20 -32.69 93.73
N LEU A 101 -118.43 -32.98 94.21
CA LEU A 101 -119.18 -32.22 95.24
C LEU A 101 -119.27 -32.94 96.60
N GLN A 102 -119.43 -32.19 97.71
CA GLN A 102 -120.65 -32.15 98.56
C GLN A 102 -120.44 -31.29 99.84
N THR A 103 -121.54 -30.87 100.49
CA THR A 103 -121.63 -30.36 101.89
C THR A 103 -121.32 -28.87 102.11
N GLN A 104 -122.35 -28.04 101.97
CA GLN A 104 -122.32 -26.59 102.20
C GLN A 104 -122.30 -26.22 103.71
N ILE A 105 -122.10 -24.93 104.03
CA ILE A 105 -122.24 -24.28 105.36
C ILE A 105 -121.01 -24.34 106.31
N VAL A 106 -119.96 -25.13 106.04
CA VAL A 106 -118.65 -25.01 106.74
C VAL A 106 -117.57 -24.35 105.85
N PHE A 107 -117.96 -23.84 104.68
CA PHE A 107 -117.02 -23.29 103.71
C PHE A 107 -116.42 -21.93 104.13
N ASP A 108 -117.17 -21.08 104.83
CA ASP A 108 -116.84 -19.65 104.90
C ASP A 108 -115.60 -19.32 105.76
N GLU A 109 -115.38 -20.00 106.89
CA GLU A 109 -114.16 -19.80 107.72
C GLU A 109 -112.91 -20.45 107.12
N ASP A 110 -113.02 -21.67 106.57
CA ASP A 110 -111.85 -22.39 106.04
C ASP A 110 -111.40 -21.79 104.70
N LEU A 111 -112.35 -21.22 103.93
CA LEU A 111 -112.07 -20.34 102.80
C LEU A 111 -111.26 -19.11 103.24
N GLN A 112 -111.61 -18.47 104.36
CA GLN A 112 -110.92 -17.25 104.79
C GLN A 112 -109.45 -17.49 105.22
N LYS A 113 -109.14 -18.64 105.83
CA LYS A 113 -107.74 -19.02 106.11
C LYS A 113 -106.98 -19.43 104.85
N LYS A 114 -107.61 -20.19 103.94
CA LYS A 114 -107.01 -20.51 102.63
C LYS A 114 -106.78 -19.28 101.76
N ILE A 115 -107.61 -18.23 101.89
CA ILE A 115 -107.37 -16.93 101.25
C ILE A 115 -106.07 -16.32 101.77
N GLN A 116 -105.84 -16.25 103.09
CA GLN A 116 -104.62 -15.65 103.66
C GLN A 116 -103.33 -16.44 103.32
N GLU A 117 -103.40 -17.78 103.29
CA GLU A 117 -102.25 -18.60 102.88
C GLU A 117 -101.99 -18.49 101.37
N ASN A 118 -103.04 -18.47 100.53
CA ASN A 118 -102.90 -18.17 99.11
C ASN A 118 -102.37 -16.76 98.87
N GLU A 119 -102.78 -15.76 99.65
CA GLU A 119 -102.30 -14.38 99.54
C GLU A 119 -100.78 -14.31 99.78
N ARG A 120 -100.29 -14.93 100.85
CA ARG A 120 -98.84 -15.01 101.13
C ARG A 120 -98.09 -15.80 100.05
N LEU A 121 -98.61 -16.96 99.62
CA LEU A 121 -97.98 -17.76 98.56
C LEU A 121 -98.01 -17.04 97.21
N HIS A 122 -99.08 -16.29 96.90
CA HIS A 122 -99.14 -15.41 95.74
C HIS A 122 -98.07 -14.33 95.82
N ILE A 123 -97.84 -13.69 96.98
CA ILE A 123 -96.77 -12.69 97.12
C ILE A 123 -95.41 -13.32 96.86
N GLN A 124 -95.06 -14.44 97.50
CA GLN A 124 -93.74 -15.06 97.29
C GLN A 124 -93.57 -15.64 95.88
N PHE A 125 -94.63 -16.19 95.27
CA PHE A 125 -94.62 -16.65 93.89
C PHE A 125 -94.50 -15.48 92.91
N TYR A 126 -95.17 -14.36 93.17
CA TYR A 126 -95.10 -13.15 92.36
C TYR A 126 -93.73 -12.47 92.47
N GLU A 127 -93.12 -12.41 93.65
CA GLU A 127 -91.74 -11.94 93.83
C GLU A 127 -90.73 -12.83 93.09
N ALA A 128 -90.92 -14.16 93.10
CA ALA A 128 -90.06 -15.10 92.38
C ALA A 128 -90.28 -15.05 90.85
N ASP A 129 -91.52 -14.99 90.37
CA ASP A 129 -91.86 -14.78 88.95
C ASP A 129 -91.29 -13.44 88.48
N GLU A 130 -91.46 -12.36 89.23
CA GLU A 130 -90.95 -11.04 88.86
C GLU A 130 -89.40 -11.01 88.83
N GLN A 131 -88.72 -11.70 89.75
CA GLN A 131 -87.26 -11.88 89.71
C GLN A 131 -86.81 -12.73 88.51
N HIS A 132 -87.45 -13.88 88.25
CA HIS A 132 -87.13 -14.70 87.08
C HIS A 132 -87.42 -13.96 85.77
N ARG A 133 -88.53 -13.23 85.68
CA ARG A 133 -88.93 -12.38 84.55
C ARG A 133 -87.95 -11.21 84.34
N LYS A 134 -87.39 -10.64 85.41
CA LYS A 134 -86.29 -9.66 85.34
C LYS A 134 -85.00 -10.30 84.81
N GLN A 135 -84.62 -11.48 85.30
CA GLN A 135 -83.43 -12.21 84.81
C GLN A 135 -83.60 -12.66 83.35
N GLU A 136 -84.77 -13.18 82.99
CA GLU A 136 -85.11 -13.62 81.63
C GLU A 136 -85.16 -12.42 80.67
N ALA A 137 -85.68 -11.26 81.11
CA ALA A 137 -85.61 -10.02 80.33
C ALA A 137 -84.16 -9.52 80.16
N GLN A 138 -83.31 -9.60 81.19
CA GLN A 138 -81.89 -9.25 81.10
C GLN A 138 -81.13 -10.19 80.16
N LEU A 139 -81.40 -11.50 80.23
CA LEU A 139 -80.78 -12.49 79.34
C LEU A 139 -81.29 -12.37 77.90
N ARG A 140 -82.59 -12.12 77.68
CA ARG A 140 -83.13 -11.78 76.35
C ARG A 140 -82.51 -10.52 75.79
N ALA A 141 -82.43 -9.43 76.57
CA ALA A 141 -81.81 -8.18 76.12
C ALA A 141 -80.31 -8.36 75.79
N ARG A 142 -79.60 -9.21 76.55
CA ARG A 142 -78.19 -9.53 76.28
C ARG A 142 -78.01 -10.45 75.06
N LEU A 143 -78.92 -11.39 74.82
CA LEU A 143 -78.95 -12.18 73.58
C LEU A 143 -79.24 -11.28 72.38
N GLU A 144 -80.30 -10.45 72.45
CA GLU A 144 -80.67 -9.49 71.41
C GLU A 144 -79.54 -8.48 71.12
N GLN A 145 -78.74 -8.10 72.13
CA GLN A 145 -77.53 -7.31 71.94
C GLN A 145 -76.42 -8.11 71.22
N LEU A 146 -76.12 -9.33 71.65
CA LEU A 146 -75.09 -10.18 71.04
C LEU A 146 -75.44 -10.61 69.60
N GLU A 147 -76.73 -10.82 69.32
CA GLU A 147 -77.26 -11.07 67.98
C GLU A 147 -77.03 -9.83 67.09
N LYS A 148 -77.39 -8.63 67.57
CA LYS A 148 -77.11 -7.37 66.84
C LYS A 148 -75.62 -7.09 66.66
N GLU A 149 -74.77 -7.44 67.62
CA GLU A 149 -73.31 -7.32 67.50
C GLU A 149 -72.75 -8.33 66.49
N SER A 150 -73.27 -9.57 66.49
CA SER A 150 -72.94 -10.60 65.48
C SER A 150 -73.36 -10.17 64.07
N ASP A 151 -74.58 -9.66 63.89
CA ASP A 151 -75.09 -9.17 62.60
C ASP A 151 -74.26 -7.98 62.08
N GLN A 152 -73.87 -7.07 62.96
CA GLN A 152 -72.96 -5.96 62.61
C GLN A 152 -71.57 -6.47 62.18
N HIS A 153 -71.00 -7.43 62.91
CA HIS A 153 -69.72 -8.03 62.54
C HIS A 153 -69.81 -8.81 61.22
N GLN A 154 -70.88 -9.57 60.99
CA GLN A 154 -71.12 -10.29 59.74
C GLN A 154 -71.25 -9.30 58.56
N ALA A 155 -72.06 -8.24 58.70
CA ALA A 155 -72.20 -7.21 57.67
C ALA A 155 -70.87 -6.48 57.36
N VAL A 156 -69.99 -6.29 58.36
CA VAL A 156 -68.63 -5.76 58.14
C VAL A 156 -67.74 -6.77 57.42
N VAL A 157 -67.80 -8.05 57.77
CA VAL A 157 -67.05 -9.13 57.10
C VAL A 157 -67.49 -9.29 55.64
N ASP A 158 -68.79 -9.27 55.37
CA ASP A 158 -69.34 -9.35 54.00
C ASP A 158 -68.98 -8.10 53.19
N GLY A 159 -69.10 -6.92 53.80
CA GLY A 159 -68.71 -5.65 53.19
C GLY A 159 -67.20 -5.51 52.91
N LEU A 160 -66.34 -6.17 53.69
CA LEU A 160 -64.91 -6.28 53.41
C LEU A 160 -64.63 -7.33 52.34
N THR A 161 -65.27 -8.50 52.42
CA THR A 161 -65.10 -9.61 51.47
C THR A 161 -65.51 -9.18 50.06
N SER A 162 -66.64 -8.48 49.92
CA SER A 162 -67.09 -7.87 48.66
C SER A 162 -66.06 -6.89 48.09
N LYS A 163 -65.52 -5.97 48.90
CA LYS A 163 -64.47 -5.03 48.47
C LYS A 163 -63.18 -5.72 48.04
N TYR A 164 -62.76 -6.78 48.73
CA TYR A 164 -61.61 -7.58 48.33
C TYR A 164 -61.88 -8.34 47.03
N MET A 165 -63.08 -8.91 46.85
CA MET A 165 -63.47 -9.60 45.61
C MET A 165 -63.49 -8.65 44.42
N GLU A 166 -64.14 -7.47 44.53
CA GLU A 166 -64.07 -6.40 43.52
C GLU A 166 -62.63 -5.99 43.18
N THR A 167 -61.75 -5.93 44.19
CA THR A 167 -60.35 -5.54 43.99
C THR A 167 -59.57 -6.63 43.27
N ILE A 168 -59.82 -7.90 43.60
CA ILE A 168 -59.25 -9.07 42.90
C ILE A 168 -59.73 -9.11 41.44
N GLU A 169 -61.01 -8.91 41.18
CA GLU A 169 -61.56 -8.85 39.81
C GLU A 169 -60.93 -7.73 38.97
N LYS A 170 -60.81 -6.53 39.55
CA LYS A 170 -60.13 -5.39 38.89
C LYS A 170 -58.67 -5.71 38.58
N LEU A 171 -57.93 -6.29 39.55
CA LEU A 171 -56.54 -6.71 39.35
C LEU A 171 -56.39 -7.86 38.34
N GLN A 172 -57.33 -8.79 38.27
CA GLN A 172 -57.35 -9.86 37.25
C GLN A 172 -57.63 -9.30 35.85
N SER A 173 -58.58 -8.37 35.73
CA SER A 173 -58.86 -7.65 34.48
C SER A 173 -57.65 -6.84 34.00
N ASP A 174 -56.99 -6.12 34.93
CA ASP A 174 -55.78 -5.36 34.61
C ASP A 174 -54.59 -6.26 34.26
N LYS A 175 -54.41 -7.39 34.95
CA LYS A 175 -53.41 -8.39 34.60
C LYS A 175 -53.61 -8.88 33.16
N ALA A 176 -54.80 -9.36 32.82
CA ALA A 176 -55.10 -9.85 31.47
C ALA A 176 -54.90 -8.73 30.41
N ARG A 177 -55.31 -7.50 30.72
CA ARG A 177 -55.12 -6.31 29.89
C ARG A 177 -53.64 -5.95 29.67
N LEU A 178 -52.78 -6.18 30.67
CA LEU A 178 -51.32 -6.00 30.57
C LEU A 178 -50.64 -7.16 29.85
N GLU A 179 -51.09 -8.40 30.04
CA GLU A 179 -50.56 -9.58 29.33
C GLU A 179 -50.78 -9.47 27.81
N VAL A 180 -51.99 -9.07 27.36
CA VAL A 180 -52.28 -8.82 25.94
C VAL A 180 -51.42 -7.69 25.37
N LYS A 181 -51.25 -6.59 26.11
CA LYS A 181 -50.36 -5.48 25.70
C LYS A 181 -48.89 -5.92 25.59
N SER A 182 -48.43 -6.73 26.54
CA SER A 182 -47.08 -7.29 26.53
C SER A 182 -46.85 -8.15 25.29
N GLN A 183 -47.77 -9.08 24.99
CA GLN A 183 -47.71 -9.92 23.79
C GLN A 183 -47.72 -9.10 22.49
N THR A 184 -48.51 -8.02 22.44
CA THR A 184 -48.59 -7.12 21.27
C THR A 184 -47.25 -6.40 21.05
N LEU A 185 -46.69 -5.79 22.10
CA LEU A 185 -45.38 -5.12 22.05
C LEU A 185 -44.25 -6.12 21.73
N GLU A 186 -44.34 -7.36 22.19
CA GLU A 186 -43.35 -8.41 21.89
C GLU A 186 -43.41 -8.84 20.41
N HIS A 187 -44.59 -8.86 19.79
CA HIS A 187 -44.77 -9.08 18.35
C HIS A 187 -44.24 -7.89 17.54
N GLU A 188 -44.62 -6.66 17.89
CA GLU A 188 -44.11 -5.44 17.24
C GLU A 188 -42.57 -5.37 17.31
N ALA A 189 -41.98 -5.76 18.45
CA ALA A 189 -40.53 -5.82 18.61
C ALA A 189 -39.87 -6.89 17.72
N LYS A 190 -40.50 -8.05 17.52
CA LYS A 190 -40.04 -9.09 16.59
C LYS A 190 -40.09 -8.59 15.14
N ASP A 191 -41.17 -7.95 14.74
CA ASP A 191 -41.37 -7.40 13.39
C ASP A 191 -40.43 -6.21 13.10
N CYS A 192 -40.08 -5.43 14.12
CA CYS A 192 -39.04 -4.40 14.03
C CYS A 192 -37.64 -5.01 13.84
N ARG A 193 -37.32 -6.13 14.50
CA ARG A 193 -36.04 -6.85 14.31
C ARG A 193 -35.94 -7.42 12.90
N ILE A 194 -36.96 -8.13 12.42
CA ILE A 194 -37.00 -8.72 11.07
C ILE A 194 -36.77 -7.65 10.01
N ARG A 195 -37.52 -6.54 10.03
CA ARG A 195 -37.34 -5.42 9.08
C ARG A 195 -35.95 -4.78 9.17
N THR A 196 -35.35 -4.73 10.36
CA THR A 196 -33.98 -4.24 10.55
C THR A 196 -32.95 -5.19 9.94
N GLU A 197 -33.12 -6.49 10.10
CA GLU A 197 -32.26 -7.53 9.50
C GLU A 197 -32.38 -7.53 7.97
N GLU A 198 -33.58 -7.40 7.42
CA GLU A 198 -33.82 -7.24 5.97
C GLU A 198 -33.10 -6.00 5.42
N CYS A 199 -33.24 -4.84 6.08
CA CYS A 199 -32.54 -3.62 5.70
C CYS A 199 -31.01 -3.78 5.76
N GLN A 200 -30.48 -4.45 6.78
CA GLN A 200 -29.05 -4.77 6.85
C GLN A 200 -28.60 -5.71 5.71
N GLN A 201 -29.40 -6.73 5.36
CA GLN A 201 -29.09 -7.63 4.25
C GLN A 201 -29.11 -6.90 2.90
N GLN A 202 -30.09 -6.01 2.68
CA GLN A 202 -30.14 -5.17 1.49
C GLN A 202 -28.93 -4.22 1.43
N LEU A 203 -28.60 -3.54 2.53
CA LEU A 203 -27.42 -2.67 2.61
C LEU A 203 -26.12 -3.44 2.30
N ARG A 204 -25.95 -4.66 2.84
CA ARG A 204 -24.79 -5.53 2.53
C ARG A 204 -24.75 -5.90 1.04
N LYS A 205 -25.89 -6.23 0.42
CA LYS A 205 -25.96 -6.51 -1.04
C LYS A 205 -25.55 -5.29 -1.87
N TYR A 206 -26.08 -4.10 -1.56
CA TYR A 206 -25.68 -2.86 -2.24
C TYR A 206 -24.20 -2.50 -2.00
N GLN A 207 -23.68 -2.70 -0.79
CA GLN A 207 -22.25 -2.50 -0.50
C GLN A 207 -21.35 -3.48 -1.28
N MET A 208 -21.75 -4.74 -1.44
CA MET A 208 -21.01 -5.73 -2.24
C MET A 208 -21.01 -5.35 -3.73
N GLU A 209 -22.18 -5.02 -4.29
CA GLU A 209 -22.30 -4.65 -5.71
C GLU A 209 -21.61 -3.32 -6.02
N LEU A 210 -21.74 -2.31 -5.15
CA LEU A 210 -21.02 -1.05 -5.29
C LEU A 210 -19.51 -1.25 -5.16
N ASN A 211 -19.03 -2.14 -4.28
CA ASN A 211 -17.62 -2.52 -4.24
C ASN A 211 -17.17 -3.28 -5.49
N ARG A 212 -18.03 -4.11 -6.09
CA ARG A 212 -17.76 -4.82 -7.34
C ARG A 212 -17.62 -3.82 -8.50
N GLN A 213 -18.56 -2.89 -8.63
CA GLN A 213 -18.54 -1.82 -9.62
C GLN A 213 -17.40 -0.83 -9.40
N LEU A 214 -17.07 -0.49 -8.15
CA LEU A 214 -15.92 0.35 -7.81
C LEU A 214 -14.60 -0.34 -8.15
N LYS A 215 -14.44 -1.65 -7.85
CA LYS A 215 -13.25 -2.42 -8.25
C LYS A 215 -13.15 -2.56 -9.76
N GLN A 216 -14.25 -2.84 -10.46
CA GLN A 216 -14.29 -2.91 -11.93
C GLN A 216 -13.91 -1.55 -12.54
N SER A 217 -14.51 -0.46 -12.07
CA SER A 217 -14.22 0.90 -12.55
C SER A 217 -12.81 1.34 -12.20
N SER A 218 -12.32 1.03 -11.00
CA SER A 218 -10.94 1.34 -10.57
C SER A 218 -9.90 0.54 -11.37
N SER A 219 -10.16 -0.74 -11.66
CA SER A 219 -9.33 -1.54 -12.57
C SER A 219 -9.29 -0.90 -13.95
N VAL A 220 -10.47 -0.56 -14.51
CA VAL A 220 -10.57 0.13 -15.80
C VAL A 220 -9.86 1.49 -15.79
N ILE A 221 -9.92 2.28 -14.71
CA ILE A 221 -9.22 3.58 -14.59
C ILE A 221 -7.70 3.39 -14.43
N GLN A 222 -7.26 2.38 -13.68
CA GLN A 222 -5.84 2.06 -13.48
C GLN A 222 -5.19 1.52 -14.77
N GLU A 223 -5.97 0.78 -15.57
CA GLU A 223 -5.57 0.19 -16.84
C GLU A 223 -5.68 1.18 -18.02
N LYS A 224 -6.74 2.01 -18.08
CA LYS A 224 -7.04 2.87 -19.24
C LYS A 224 -5.88 3.80 -19.60
N VAL A 225 -5.39 3.60 -20.82
CA VAL A 225 -4.68 4.59 -21.63
C VAL A 225 -5.71 5.64 -22.11
N PRO A 226 -5.30 6.85 -22.52
CA PRO A 226 -6.17 7.81 -23.23
C PRO A 226 -7.05 7.23 -24.35
N PHE A 227 -6.69 6.10 -24.97
CA PHE A 227 -7.58 5.28 -25.80
C PHE A 227 -7.88 3.94 -25.15
N ASN A 228 -9.16 3.56 -25.17
CA ASN A 228 -9.66 2.24 -24.82
C ASN A 228 -11.06 2.10 -25.42
N ASP A 229 -11.12 1.41 -26.56
CA ASP A 229 -12.37 1.06 -27.23
C ASP A 229 -12.64 -0.44 -27.02
N THR A 230 -13.47 -0.74 -26.02
CA THR A 230 -13.84 -2.12 -25.67
C THR A 230 -14.74 -2.80 -26.71
N LYS A 231 -15.15 -2.12 -27.79
CA LYS A 231 -15.82 -2.77 -28.94
C LYS A 231 -14.82 -3.35 -29.95
N PHE A 232 -13.61 -2.80 -30.03
CA PHE A 232 -12.62 -3.12 -31.05
C PHE A 232 -11.25 -3.36 -30.39
N GLY A 233 -11.07 -4.57 -29.85
CA GLY A 233 -9.86 -4.96 -29.11
C GLY A 233 -8.56 -4.77 -29.89
N ASP A 234 -8.62 -4.82 -31.22
CA ASP A 234 -7.48 -4.59 -32.11
C ASP A 234 -6.88 -3.18 -31.96
N TYR A 235 -7.71 -2.14 -31.71
CA TYR A 235 -7.18 -0.80 -31.45
C TYR A 235 -6.46 -0.68 -30.11
N ASN A 236 -6.77 -1.55 -29.13
CA ASN A 236 -6.00 -1.59 -27.89
C ASN A 236 -4.57 -2.13 -28.14
N SER A 237 -4.28 -2.82 -29.26
CA SER A 237 -2.90 -3.21 -29.62
C SER A 237 -1.99 -2.02 -29.98
N LEU A 238 -2.58 -0.85 -30.27
CA LEU A 238 -1.86 0.40 -30.54
C LEU A 238 -1.54 1.18 -29.25
N ASN A 239 -1.99 0.72 -28.09
CA ASN A 239 -1.73 1.40 -26.82
C ASN A 239 -0.25 1.27 -26.41
N VAL A 240 0.40 2.41 -26.20
CA VAL A 240 1.82 2.48 -25.79
C VAL A 240 2.05 1.65 -24.50
N PRO A 241 2.94 0.65 -24.53
CA PRO A 241 3.18 -0.24 -23.40
C PRO A 241 3.77 0.48 -22.17
N PRO A 242 3.45 0.03 -20.93
CA PRO A 242 3.94 0.67 -19.72
C PRO A 242 5.39 0.28 -19.39
N HIS A 243 6.28 1.25 -19.23
CA HIS A 243 7.67 1.00 -18.83
C HIS A 243 7.79 0.55 -17.35
N ASN A 244 7.86 -0.76 -17.13
CA ASN A 244 8.05 -1.37 -15.81
C ASN A 244 9.54 -1.38 -15.38
N ARG A 245 10.01 -0.27 -14.78
CA ARG A 245 11.39 -0.13 -14.26
C ARG A 245 11.76 -1.23 -13.24
N ARG A 246 10.81 -1.70 -12.43
CA ARG A 246 11.05 -2.78 -11.44
C ARG A 246 11.36 -4.11 -12.13
N HIS A 247 10.68 -4.42 -13.23
CA HIS A 247 10.98 -5.59 -14.05
C HIS A 247 12.38 -5.48 -14.68
N GLN A 248 12.74 -4.33 -15.27
CA GLN A 248 14.08 -4.18 -15.89
C GLN A 248 15.22 -4.25 -14.87
N LEU A 249 15.06 -3.66 -13.69
CA LEU A 249 16.04 -3.81 -12.61
C LEU A 249 16.22 -5.27 -12.16
N LYS A 250 15.13 -6.06 -12.06
CA LYS A 250 15.23 -7.50 -11.79
C LYS A 250 15.86 -8.25 -12.97
N ALA A 251 15.50 -7.92 -14.22
CA ALA A 251 16.09 -8.54 -15.41
C ALA A 251 17.61 -8.34 -15.46
N ARG A 252 18.10 -7.14 -15.17
CA ARG A 252 19.53 -6.80 -15.13
C ARG A 252 20.27 -7.54 -14.01
N ASP A 253 19.68 -7.63 -12.82
CA ASP A 253 20.22 -8.37 -11.67
C ASP A 253 20.32 -9.87 -11.96
N VAL A 254 19.22 -10.48 -12.44
CA VAL A 254 19.18 -11.89 -12.88
C VAL A 254 20.20 -12.16 -13.99
N ALA A 255 20.33 -11.29 -15.00
CA ALA A 255 21.34 -11.43 -16.03
C ALA A 255 22.79 -11.31 -15.50
N GLY A 256 23.03 -10.45 -14.49
CA GLY A 256 24.34 -10.29 -13.85
C GLY A 256 24.72 -11.51 -13.00
N GLN A 257 23.76 -12.11 -12.30
CA GLN A 257 23.96 -13.38 -11.57
C GLN A 257 24.23 -14.53 -12.54
N ALA A 258 23.47 -14.62 -13.64
CA ALA A 258 23.70 -15.62 -14.69
C ALA A 258 25.10 -15.49 -15.31
N LEU A 259 25.57 -14.26 -15.56
CA LEU A 259 26.92 -13.98 -16.06
C LEU A 259 27.99 -14.56 -15.13
N GLY A 260 27.93 -14.26 -13.83
CA GLY A 260 28.91 -14.79 -12.85
C GLY A 260 28.97 -16.32 -12.81
N PHE A 261 27.81 -17.00 -12.88
CA PHE A 261 27.78 -18.47 -12.91
C PHE A 261 28.28 -19.09 -14.22
N ILE A 262 28.19 -18.38 -15.34
CA ILE A 262 28.75 -18.81 -16.62
C ILE A 262 30.25 -18.50 -16.72
N GLN A 263 30.75 -17.46 -16.05
CA GLN A 263 32.19 -17.24 -15.89
C GLN A 263 32.83 -18.38 -15.07
N ASP A 264 32.21 -18.76 -13.95
CA ASP A 264 32.58 -19.98 -13.19
C ASP A 264 32.62 -21.23 -14.08
N LEU A 265 31.57 -21.43 -14.91
CA LEU A 265 31.46 -22.56 -15.83
C LEU A 265 32.55 -22.55 -16.91
N VAL A 266 32.79 -21.40 -17.55
CA VAL A 266 33.80 -21.22 -18.60
C VAL A 266 35.20 -21.52 -18.05
N ALA A 267 35.54 -21.00 -16.87
CA ALA A 267 36.80 -21.32 -16.21
C ALA A 267 36.93 -22.83 -15.90
N ALA A 268 35.87 -23.46 -15.40
CA ALA A 268 35.86 -24.90 -15.12
C ALA A 268 36.01 -25.77 -16.38
N LEU A 269 35.35 -25.39 -17.48
CA LEU A 269 35.43 -26.09 -18.78
C LEU A 269 36.80 -25.93 -19.44
N LEU A 270 37.37 -24.72 -19.46
CA LEU A 270 38.73 -24.48 -19.96
C LEU A 270 39.76 -25.35 -19.22
N ASN A 271 39.68 -25.40 -17.89
CA ASN A 271 40.55 -26.23 -17.07
C ASN A 271 40.35 -27.73 -17.35
N PHE A 272 39.09 -28.19 -17.43
CA PHE A 272 38.79 -29.60 -17.72
C PHE A 272 39.36 -30.07 -19.08
N HIS A 273 39.16 -29.30 -20.15
CA HIS A 273 39.72 -29.63 -21.47
C HIS A 273 41.25 -29.57 -21.47
N THR A 274 41.85 -28.56 -20.83
CA THR A 274 43.31 -28.38 -20.74
C THR A 274 44.01 -29.48 -19.94
N TYR A 275 43.45 -29.90 -18.80
CA TYR A 275 44.02 -31.03 -18.05
C TYR A 275 43.72 -32.39 -18.71
N THR A 276 42.65 -32.50 -19.51
CA THR A 276 42.42 -33.68 -20.36
C THR A 276 43.49 -33.78 -21.46
N GLU A 277 43.83 -32.66 -22.11
CA GLU A 277 44.93 -32.56 -23.08
C GLU A 277 46.25 -33.03 -22.46
N GLN A 278 46.57 -32.54 -21.26
CA GLN A 278 47.77 -32.96 -20.52
C GLN A 278 47.76 -34.46 -20.21
N ARG A 279 46.63 -35.02 -19.74
CA ARG A 279 46.56 -36.45 -19.41
C ARG A 279 46.75 -37.34 -20.65
N VAL A 280 46.23 -36.95 -21.81
CA VAL A 280 46.38 -37.67 -23.09
C VAL A 280 47.85 -37.73 -23.57
N HIS A 281 48.73 -36.85 -23.06
CA HIS A 281 50.19 -36.91 -23.26
C HIS A 281 50.94 -37.73 -22.19
N ILE A 282 50.26 -38.27 -21.17
CA ILE A 282 50.87 -38.92 -20.00
C ILE A 282 50.39 -40.39 -19.86
N TYR A 283 49.15 -40.70 -20.27
CA TYR A 283 48.53 -42.01 -20.15
C TYR A 283 47.67 -42.30 -21.40
N PRO A 284 47.69 -43.52 -21.98
CA PRO A 284 48.28 -44.76 -21.45
C PRO A 284 49.82 -44.84 -21.51
N LEU A 285 50.46 -44.04 -22.37
CA LEU A 285 51.91 -43.99 -22.53
C LEU A 285 52.39 -42.54 -22.29
N ASP A 286 53.47 -42.37 -21.53
CA ASP A 286 54.06 -41.04 -21.28
C ASP A 286 54.88 -40.60 -22.51
N SER A 287 54.47 -39.47 -23.10
CA SER A 287 55.08 -38.86 -24.30
C SER A 287 56.56 -38.50 -24.19
N SER A 288 57.13 -38.51 -22.98
CA SER A 288 58.57 -38.36 -22.76
C SER A 288 59.36 -39.69 -22.78
N ILE A 289 58.67 -40.82 -22.99
CA ILE A 289 59.24 -42.18 -23.05
C ILE A 289 58.91 -42.84 -24.40
N GLU A 290 57.65 -42.77 -24.84
CA GLU A 290 57.17 -43.41 -26.07
C GLU A 290 56.32 -42.46 -26.94
N ALA A 291 56.16 -42.81 -28.23
CA ALA A 291 55.38 -42.01 -29.15
C ALA A 291 53.87 -42.17 -28.89
N ILE A 292 53.16 -41.04 -28.72
CA ILE A 292 51.70 -41.00 -28.55
C ILE A 292 51.00 -41.63 -29.77
N SER A 293 49.90 -42.34 -29.57
CA SER A 293 49.09 -42.88 -30.67
C SER A 293 48.63 -41.76 -31.63
N PRO A 294 48.51 -42.01 -32.94
CA PRO A 294 48.07 -40.98 -33.90
C PRO A 294 46.62 -40.53 -33.65
N LEU A 295 45.82 -41.34 -32.93
CA LEU A 295 44.52 -40.93 -32.41
C LEU A 295 44.68 -39.88 -31.30
N ASN A 296 45.45 -40.20 -30.25
CA ASN A 296 45.61 -39.34 -29.08
C ASN A 296 46.35 -38.03 -29.43
N GLN A 297 47.31 -38.07 -30.36
CA GLN A 297 47.94 -36.86 -30.89
C GLN A 297 46.91 -35.93 -31.56
N LYS A 298 45.98 -36.48 -32.35
CA LYS A 298 44.90 -35.71 -32.99
C LYS A 298 43.82 -35.25 -32.00
N PHE A 299 43.55 -36.05 -30.97
CA PHE A 299 42.65 -35.67 -29.88
C PHE A 299 43.21 -34.47 -29.11
N ALA A 300 44.49 -34.53 -28.72
CA ALA A 300 45.19 -33.44 -28.06
C ALA A 300 45.21 -32.16 -28.91
N GLN A 301 45.46 -32.25 -30.22
CA GLN A 301 45.37 -31.09 -31.13
C GLN A 301 43.99 -30.40 -31.07
N TYR A 302 42.90 -31.16 -31.09
CA TYR A 302 41.56 -30.56 -30.96
C TYR A 302 41.26 -30.05 -29.54
N LEU A 303 41.79 -30.69 -28.49
CA LEU A 303 41.67 -30.15 -27.12
C LEU A 303 42.46 -28.84 -26.97
N HIS A 304 43.60 -28.67 -27.64
CA HIS A 304 44.37 -27.43 -27.62
C HIS A 304 43.57 -26.23 -28.19
N GLU A 305 42.69 -26.48 -29.16
CA GLU A 305 41.78 -25.46 -29.71
C GLU A 305 40.67 -25.01 -28.72
N ASN A 306 40.49 -25.67 -27.56
CA ASN A 306 39.28 -25.51 -26.71
C ASN A 306 38.94 -24.06 -26.36
N ALA A 307 39.96 -23.22 -26.12
CA ALA A 307 39.76 -21.82 -25.73
C ALA A 307 38.98 -21.01 -26.77
N ALA A 308 39.09 -21.33 -28.06
CA ALA A 308 38.37 -20.67 -29.14
C ALA A 308 36.87 -21.01 -29.17
N TYR A 309 36.47 -22.14 -28.58
CA TYR A 309 35.08 -22.59 -28.52
C TYR A 309 34.41 -22.29 -27.17
N VAL A 310 35.18 -22.25 -26.07
CA VAL A 310 34.64 -22.05 -24.71
C VAL A 310 34.55 -20.57 -24.32
N ARG A 311 35.55 -19.73 -24.64
CA ARG A 311 35.52 -18.29 -24.25
C ARG A 311 34.35 -17.49 -24.84
N PRO A 312 33.90 -17.70 -26.10
CA PRO A 312 32.75 -16.96 -26.63
C PRO A 312 31.45 -17.14 -25.82
N LEU A 313 31.31 -18.21 -25.02
CA LEU A 313 30.18 -18.40 -24.11
C LEU A 313 30.11 -17.28 -23.06
N GLU A 314 31.25 -16.87 -22.51
CA GLU A 314 31.35 -15.72 -21.61
C GLU A 314 31.08 -14.42 -22.37
N GLU A 315 31.76 -14.19 -23.49
CA GLU A 315 31.67 -12.96 -24.28
C GLU A 315 30.23 -12.66 -24.73
N GLY A 316 29.50 -13.68 -25.20
CA GLY A 316 28.09 -13.55 -25.61
C GLY A 316 27.17 -13.18 -24.44
N LEU A 317 27.44 -13.68 -23.23
CA LEU A 317 26.64 -13.35 -22.05
C LEU A 317 27.04 -12.00 -21.42
N VAL A 318 28.30 -11.58 -21.56
CA VAL A 318 28.74 -10.21 -21.24
C VAL A 318 27.99 -9.21 -22.12
N GLN A 319 27.92 -9.45 -23.43
CA GLN A 319 27.16 -8.61 -24.37
C GLN A 319 25.66 -8.58 -24.02
N LEU A 320 25.08 -9.74 -23.70
CA LEU A 320 23.69 -9.84 -23.24
C LEU A 320 23.44 -9.03 -21.95
N HIS A 321 24.27 -9.17 -20.91
CA HIS A 321 24.13 -8.37 -19.70
C HIS A 321 24.29 -6.86 -19.96
N GLN A 322 25.19 -6.46 -20.86
CA GLN A 322 25.39 -5.05 -21.24
C GLN A 322 24.19 -4.45 -21.97
N SER A 323 23.47 -5.24 -22.79
CA SER A 323 22.24 -4.81 -23.49
C SER A 323 21.05 -4.50 -22.56
N ILE A 324 21.03 -5.10 -21.37
CA ILE A 324 19.93 -5.00 -20.41
C ILE A 324 20.17 -3.80 -19.48
N THR A 325 19.41 -2.72 -19.67
CA THR A 325 19.59 -1.43 -18.99
C THR A 325 18.26 -0.92 -18.40
N GLU A 326 18.30 0.17 -17.63
CA GLU A 326 17.07 0.83 -17.15
C GLU A 326 16.25 1.54 -18.25
N ASP A 327 16.83 1.64 -19.46
CA ASP A 327 16.28 2.31 -20.64
C ASP A 327 16.20 1.36 -21.87
N THR A 328 16.17 0.04 -21.63
CA THR A 328 15.79 -0.98 -22.62
C THR A 328 14.60 -1.81 -22.10
N VAL A 329 13.88 -2.47 -23.01
CA VAL A 329 12.82 -3.43 -22.66
C VAL A 329 13.41 -4.82 -22.83
N THR A 330 13.51 -5.59 -21.75
CA THR A 330 13.93 -7.00 -21.80
C THR A 330 12.73 -7.92 -22.00
N MET A 331 12.57 -8.46 -23.22
CA MET A 331 11.73 -9.61 -23.58
C MET A 331 12.41 -10.43 -24.70
N LEU A 332 11.95 -11.65 -24.99
CA LEU A 332 12.57 -12.55 -25.98
C LEU A 332 12.60 -11.92 -27.40
N GLU A 333 11.59 -11.13 -27.72
CA GLU A 333 11.38 -10.41 -28.98
C GLU A 333 12.34 -9.22 -29.16
N THR A 334 12.90 -8.71 -28.05
CA THR A 334 13.68 -7.45 -27.99
C THR A 334 15.15 -7.64 -27.58
N VAL A 335 15.54 -8.85 -27.20
CA VAL A 335 16.87 -9.17 -26.65
C VAL A 335 17.71 -9.86 -27.72
N ASP A 336 18.22 -9.06 -28.65
CA ASP A 336 19.02 -9.51 -29.80
C ASP A 336 20.26 -10.32 -29.38
N LYS A 337 20.94 -9.92 -28.30
CA LYS A 337 22.17 -10.59 -27.81
C LYS A 337 21.96 -12.00 -27.27
N LEU A 338 20.73 -12.42 -27.00
CA LEU A 338 20.44 -13.84 -26.73
C LEU A 338 20.71 -14.72 -27.97
N GLN A 339 20.51 -14.19 -29.18
CA GLN A 339 20.81 -14.88 -30.42
C GLN A 339 22.31 -15.05 -30.67
N ASP A 340 23.14 -14.13 -30.18
CA ASP A 340 24.61 -14.23 -30.25
C ASP A 340 25.15 -15.25 -29.22
N PHE A 341 24.67 -15.20 -27.97
CA PHE A 341 24.95 -16.25 -26.98
C PHE A 341 24.50 -17.65 -27.46
N SER A 342 23.33 -17.77 -28.10
CA SER A 342 22.85 -19.00 -28.72
C SER A 342 23.80 -19.56 -29.79
N LYS A 343 24.39 -18.72 -30.64
CA LYS A 343 25.41 -19.13 -31.62
C LYS A 343 26.67 -19.70 -30.94
N HIS A 344 27.09 -19.11 -29.82
CA HIS A 344 28.26 -19.58 -29.09
C HIS A 344 27.99 -20.92 -28.38
N VAL A 345 26.82 -21.09 -27.76
CA VAL A 345 26.39 -22.41 -27.22
C VAL A 345 26.33 -23.47 -28.32
N CYS A 346 25.79 -23.13 -29.49
CA CYS A 346 25.79 -24.01 -30.67
C CYS A 346 27.21 -24.40 -31.11
N THR A 347 28.11 -23.43 -31.21
CA THR A 347 29.51 -23.63 -31.59
C THR A 347 30.24 -24.55 -30.60
N TYR A 348 30.03 -24.37 -29.29
CA TYR A 348 30.61 -25.24 -28.27
C TYR A 348 30.02 -26.66 -28.29
N THR A 349 28.72 -26.83 -28.47
CA THR A 349 28.12 -28.18 -28.61
C THR A 349 28.62 -28.91 -29.87
N HIS A 350 28.86 -28.20 -30.97
CA HIS A 350 29.51 -28.78 -32.16
C HIS A 350 30.97 -29.17 -31.89
N PHE A 351 31.71 -28.40 -31.09
CA PHE A 351 33.04 -28.79 -30.61
C PHE A 351 33.00 -30.07 -29.76
N LEU A 352 32.07 -30.19 -28.81
CA LEU A 352 31.88 -31.43 -28.03
C LEU A 352 31.58 -32.64 -28.94
N LYS A 353 30.70 -32.47 -29.94
CA LYS A 353 30.41 -33.50 -30.95
C LYS A 353 31.64 -33.85 -31.82
N LYS A 354 32.52 -32.88 -32.13
CA LYS A 354 33.79 -33.08 -32.86
C LYS A 354 34.79 -33.92 -32.06
N ILE A 355 34.92 -33.69 -30.75
CA ILE A 355 35.91 -34.39 -29.91
C ILE A 355 35.40 -35.73 -29.34
N LEU A 356 34.09 -35.91 -29.16
CA LEU A 356 33.53 -37.13 -28.52
C LEU A 356 34.03 -38.46 -29.12
N PRO A 357 34.13 -38.67 -30.46
CA PRO A 357 34.64 -39.92 -31.00
C PRO A 357 36.10 -40.21 -30.59
N TYR A 358 36.92 -39.16 -30.51
CA TYR A 358 38.32 -39.25 -30.09
C TYR A 358 38.43 -39.55 -28.59
N GLN A 359 37.63 -38.88 -27.77
CA GLN A 359 37.58 -39.12 -26.32
C GLN A 359 37.12 -40.54 -25.99
N LEU A 360 36.14 -41.07 -26.72
CA LEU A 360 35.69 -42.46 -26.58
C LEU A 360 36.80 -43.44 -26.97
N LYS A 361 37.44 -43.25 -28.13
CA LYS A 361 38.52 -44.12 -28.59
C LYS A 361 39.79 -44.05 -27.74
N SER A 362 40.11 -42.88 -27.16
CA SER A 362 41.19 -42.72 -26.18
C SER A 362 40.95 -43.61 -24.94
N LEU A 363 39.71 -43.62 -24.43
CA LEU A 363 39.30 -44.52 -23.34
C LEU A 363 39.23 -46.00 -23.75
N GLU A 364 39.17 -46.34 -25.04
CA GLU A 364 39.30 -47.72 -25.54
C GLU A 364 40.79 -48.16 -25.56
N GLU A 365 41.70 -47.31 -26.05
CA GLU A 365 43.16 -47.57 -26.00
C GLU A 365 43.66 -47.76 -24.54
N GLU A 366 43.10 -47.02 -23.58
CA GLU A 366 43.35 -47.23 -22.15
C GLU A 366 42.87 -48.59 -21.63
N CYS A 367 41.85 -49.21 -22.26
CA CYS A 367 41.37 -50.54 -21.89
C CYS A 367 42.17 -51.68 -22.53
N GLU A 368 42.82 -51.42 -23.67
CA GLU A 368 43.70 -52.37 -24.38
C GLU A 368 45.11 -52.42 -23.75
N THR A 369 45.41 -51.49 -22.85
CA THR A 369 46.69 -51.40 -22.12
C THR A 369 46.87 -52.61 -21.17
N PRO A 370 48.01 -53.33 -21.18
CA PRO A 370 48.17 -54.62 -20.49
C PRO A 370 48.15 -54.57 -18.95
N LEU A 371 48.17 -53.37 -18.37
CA LEU A 371 48.03 -53.13 -16.91
C LEU A 371 46.61 -52.69 -16.52
N CYS A 372 45.67 -52.59 -17.46
CA CYS A 372 44.28 -52.26 -17.17
C CYS A 372 43.59 -53.46 -16.48
N SER A 373 43.23 -53.29 -15.20
CA SER A 373 42.41 -54.27 -14.48
C SER A 373 40.96 -54.27 -15.01
N SER A 374 40.23 -55.37 -14.80
CA SER A 374 38.80 -55.45 -15.16
C SER A 374 37.94 -54.38 -14.47
N SER A 375 38.35 -53.92 -13.28
CA SER A 375 37.74 -52.78 -12.58
C SER A 375 38.01 -51.46 -13.29
N LEU A 376 39.23 -51.21 -13.77
CA LEU A 376 39.57 -50.04 -14.59
C LEU A 376 38.82 -50.07 -15.93
N THR A 377 38.75 -51.21 -16.61
CA THR A 377 37.96 -51.38 -17.85
C THR A 377 36.48 -51.03 -17.60
N CYS A 378 35.90 -51.47 -16.48
CA CYS A 378 34.54 -51.15 -16.10
C CYS A 378 34.33 -49.63 -15.92
N LYS A 379 35.22 -48.96 -15.16
CA LYS A 379 35.17 -47.50 -14.94
C LYS A 379 35.38 -46.69 -16.23
N ASN A 380 36.24 -47.17 -17.14
CA ASN A 380 36.40 -46.57 -18.47
C ASN A 380 35.12 -46.68 -19.30
N GLN A 381 34.44 -47.83 -19.29
CA GLN A 381 33.15 -47.99 -19.98
C GLN A 381 32.02 -47.14 -19.35
N GLU A 382 32.01 -46.93 -18.04
CA GLU A 382 31.09 -45.99 -17.38
C GLU A 382 31.36 -44.56 -17.86
N LEU A 383 32.61 -44.09 -17.81
CA LEU A 383 32.99 -42.76 -18.32
C LEU A 383 32.64 -42.58 -19.80
N GLN A 384 32.79 -43.60 -20.64
CA GLN A 384 32.33 -43.55 -22.04
C GLN A 384 30.81 -43.32 -22.16
N ARG A 385 29.99 -43.84 -21.24
CA ARG A 385 28.54 -43.57 -21.20
C ARG A 385 28.28 -42.16 -20.69
N ASP A 386 29.04 -41.70 -19.70
CA ASP A 386 28.92 -40.35 -19.13
C ASP A 386 29.25 -39.27 -20.17
N MET A 387 30.37 -39.38 -20.90
CA MET A 387 30.77 -38.39 -21.94
C MET A 387 29.73 -38.29 -23.07
N ARG A 388 29.13 -39.42 -23.48
CA ARG A 388 28.00 -39.43 -24.44
C ARG A 388 26.77 -38.73 -23.85
N THR A 389 26.49 -38.95 -22.56
CA THR A 389 25.35 -38.35 -21.86
C THR A 389 25.50 -36.85 -21.71
N VAL A 390 26.66 -36.36 -21.22
CA VAL A 390 26.97 -34.92 -21.12
C VAL A 390 26.88 -34.24 -22.48
N THR A 391 27.44 -34.83 -23.54
CA THR A 391 27.34 -34.29 -24.91
C THR A 391 25.88 -34.24 -25.41
N SER A 392 25.07 -35.26 -25.11
CA SER A 392 23.63 -35.27 -25.45
C SER A 392 22.82 -34.22 -24.68
N VAL A 393 23.18 -33.92 -23.43
CA VAL A 393 22.53 -32.85 -22.66
C VAL A 393 22.92 -31.47 -23.18
N PHE A 394 24.18 -31.25 -23.58
CA PHE A 394 24.58 -30.00 -24.27
C PHE A 394 23.85 -29.78 -25.60
N ASP A 395 23.44 -30.85 -26.29
CA ASP A 395 22.62 -30.78 -27.52
C ASP A 395 21.17 -30.36 -27.24
N LYS A 396 20.56 -30.91 -26.18
CA LYS A 396 19.24 -30.49 -25.69
C LYS A 396 19.27 -29.05 -25.19
N LEU A 397 20.32 -28.67 -24.46
CA LEU A 397 20.55 -27.31 -23.97
C LEU A 397 20.67 -26.31 -25.12
N GLN A 398 21.50 -26.61 -26.14
CA GLN A 398 21.58 -25.82 -27.36
C GLN A 398 20.20 -25.64 -28.00
N THR A 399 19.42 -26.72 -28.10
CA THR A 399 18.09 -26.69 -28.71
C THR A 399 17.15 -25.72 -27.98
N TYR A 400 17.05 -25.82 -26.65
CA TYR A 400 16.19 -24.92 -25.86
C TYR A 400 16.67 -23.46 -25.85
N VAL A 401 17.98 -23.21 -25.76
CA VAL A 401 18.54 -21.85 -25.83
C VAL A 401 18.31 -21.23 -27.22
N SER A 402 18.42 -22.02 -28.29
CA SER A 402 18.13 -21.56 -29.66
C SER A 402 16.65 -21.27 -29.85
N LEU A 403 15.76 -22.11 -29.32
CA LEU A 403 14.31 -21.87 -29.35
C LEU A 403 13.93 -20.56 -28.64
N LEU A 404 14.52 -20.25 -27.48
CA LEU A 404 14.27 -18.98 -26.78
C LEU A 404 14.88 -17.75 -27.49
N ALA A 405 15.90 -17.93 -28.33
CA ALA A 405 16.49 -16.83 -29.09
C ALA A 405 15.68 -16.43 -30.34
N LEU A 406 14.97 -17.39 -30.97
CA LEU A 406 14.24 -17.18 -32.23
C LEU A 406 13.30 -15.96 -32.27
N PRO A 407 12.54 -15.59 -31.21
CA PRO A 407 11.63 -14.43 -31.24
C PRO A 407 12.33 -13.11 -31.54
N SER A 408 13.61 -12.96 -31.18
CA SER A 408 14.43 -11.76 -31.49
C SER A 408 14.74 -11.59 -32.99
N VAL A 409 14.51 -12.61 -33.81
CA VAL A 409 14.77 -12.62 -35.26
C VAL A 409 13.48 -12.76 -36.07
N ARG A 410 12.45 -13.43 -35.52
CA ARG A 410 11.13 -13.62 -36.15
C ARG A 410 10.04 -13.67 -35.08
N GLU A 411 9.19 -12.65 -35.04
CA GLU A 411 8.10 -12.50 -34.05
C GLU A 411 7.17 -13.72 -34.01
N ASP A 412 6.78 -14.26 -35.18
CA ASP A 412 5.90 -15.44 -35.30
C ASP A 412 6.57 -16.80 -34.98
N ALA A 413 7.86 -16.84 -34.62
CA ALA A 413 8.60 -18.10 -34.52
C ALA A 413 8.21 -19.00 -33.33
N MET A 414 7.56 -18.43 -32.30
CA MET A 414 7.09 -19.20 -31.14
C MET A 414 5.85 -18.53 -30.50
N PRO A 415 4.72 -19.25 -30.33
CA PRO A 415 3.59 -18.75 -29.55
C PRO A 415 4.00 -18.45 -28.09
N GLN A 416 3.59 -17.31 -27.56
CA GLN A 416 3.95 -16.91 -26.18
C GLN A 416 3.52 -17.95 -25.13
N THR A 417 2.47 -18.74 -25.39
CA THR A 417 2.01 -19.85 -24.54
C THR A 417 3.00 -21.00 -24.41
N SER A 418 3.89 -21.23 -25.38
CA SER A 418 4.91 -22.30 -25.29
C SER A 418 6.25 -21.82 -24.73
N SER A 419 6.52 -20.50 -24.70
CA SER A 419 7.76 -19.95 -24.11
C SER A 419 7.96 -20.40 -22.64
N SER A 420 6.89 -20.36 -21.83
CA SER A 420 6.88 -20.84 -20.44
C SER A 420 7.21 -22.34 -20.34
N ALA A 421 6.71 -23.16 -21.27
CA ALA A 421 7.05 -24.58 -21.35
C ALA A 421 8.52 -24.79 -21.75
N VAL A 422 9.06 -24.00 -22.69
CA VAL A 422 10.48 -24.07 -23.09
C VAL A 422 11.40 -23.66 -21.93
N PHE A 423 11.06 -22.60 -21.19
CA PHE A 423 11.78 -22.23 -19.95
C PHE A 423 11.76 -23.36 -18.90
N THR A 424 10.63 -24.03 -18.72
CA THR A 424 10.49 -25.15 -17.78
C THR A 424 11.33 -26.36 -18.21
N GLN A 425 11.35 -26.68 -19.51
CA GLN A 425 12.18 -27.75 -20.07
C GLN A 425 13.68 -27.41 -20.02
N LEU A 426 14.05 -26.14 -20.20
CA LEU A 426 15.42 -25.65 -20.02
C LEU A 426 15.90 -25.83 -18.57
N ALA A 427 15.07 -25.51 -17.57
CA ALA A 427 15.38 -25.75 -16.16
C ALA A 427 15.65 -27.24 -15.87
N GLY A 428 14.80 -28.14 -16.37
CA GLY A 428 15.00 -29.59 -16.28
C GLY A 428 16.25 -30.08 -17.01
N CYS A 429 16.59 -29.46 -18.15
CA CYS A 429 17.81 -29.76 -18.90
C CYS A 429 19.08 -29.31 -18.16
N LEU A 430 19.04 -28.21 -17.43
CA LEU A 430 20.17 -27.72 -16.62
C LEU A 430 20.40 -28.61 -15.38
N HIS A 431 19.34 -29.10 -14.73
CA HIS A 431 19.47 -30.13 -13.70
C HIS A 431 20.04 -31.44 -14.28
N SER A 432 19.55 -31.88 -15.45
CA SER A 432 20.09 -33.06 -16.15
C SER A 432 21.59 -32.91 -16.49
N LEU A 433 22.06 -31.69 -16.75
CA LEU A 433 23.47 -31.40 -17.03
C LEU A 433 24.33 -31.53 -15.76
N HIS A 434 23.85 -30.98 -14.65
CA HIS A 434 24.50 -31.12 -13.35
C HIS A 434 24.64 -32.60 -12.94
N ASP A 435 23.56 -33.37 -13.03
CA ASP A 435 23.57 -34.78 -12.62
C ASP A 435 24.49 -35.65 -13.51
N ALA A 436 24.51 -35.41 -14.83
CA ALA A 436 25.43 -36.09 -15.74
C ALA A 436 26.91 -35.79 -15.43
N ILE A 437 27.24 -34.52 -15.16
CA ILE A 437 28.59 -34.08 -14.79
C ILE A 437 29.02 -34.62 -13.41
N LYS A 438 28.09 -34.69 -12.47
CA LYS A 438 28.31 -35.19 -11.11
C LYS A 438 28.62 -36.69 -11.11
N GLU A 439 27.87 -37.50 -11.85
CA GLU A 439 28.15 -38.93 -12.02
C GLU A 439 29.47 -39.16 -12.79
N MET A 440 29.73 -38.38 -13.84
CA MET A 440 31.02 -38.36 -14.54
C MET A 440 32.20 -38.07 -13.59
N SER A 441 32.08 -37.08 -12.70
CA SER A 441 33.11 -36.74 -11.71
C SER A 441 33.31 -37.85 -10.67
N LYS A 442 32.26 -38.58 -10.32
CA LYS A 442 32.28 -39.71 -9.38
C LYS A 442 32.95 -40.94 -10.01
N HIS A 443 32.61 -41.30 -11.25
CA HIS A 443 33.28 -42.40 -11.95
C HIS A 443 34.75 -42.05 -12.25
N TYR A 444 35.06 -40.78 -12.56
CA TYR A 444 36.45 -40.34 -12.71
C TYR A 444 37.25 -40.41 -11.40
N SER A 445 36.65 -40.04 -10.26
CA SER A 445 37.29 -40.20 -8.94
C SER A 445 37.60 -41.65 -8.61
N GLN A 446 36.72 -42.58 -8.97
CA GLN A 446 36.92 -44.02 -8.75
C GLN A 446 37.95 -44.62 -9.71
N LYS A 447 38.02 -44.13 -10.96
CA LYS A 447 39.10 -44.43 -11.90
C LYS A 447 40.45 -43.94 -11.38
N ALA A 448 40.54 -42.68 -10.99
CA ALA A 448 41.78 -42.05 -10.54
C ALA A 448 42.36 -42.73 -9.28
N SER A 449 41.54 -43.23 -8.36
CA SER A 449 42.02 -44.04 -7.22
C SER A 449 42.58 -45.39 -7.66
N LEU A 450 41.94 -46.08 -8.60
CA LEU A 450 42.46 -47.35 -9.14
C LEU A 450 43.75 -47.16 -9.97
N GLU A 451 43.91 -46.01 -10.63
CA GLU A 451 45.15 -45.65 -11.33
C GLU A 451 46.32 -45.37 -10.36
N GLN A 452 46.04 -44.88 -9.15
CA GLN A 452 47.07 -44.64 -8.14
C GLN A 452 47.68 -45.94 -7.56
N GLU A 453 46.96 -47.06 -7.66
CA GLU A 453 47.40 -48.40 -7.27
C GLU A 453 48.28 -49.09 -8.32
N LEU A 454 48.37 -48.55 -9.55
CA LEU A 454 49.18 -49.14 -10.62
C LEU A 454 50.70 -48.93 -10.39
N PRO A 455 51.55 -49.95 -10.60
CA PRO A 455 53.00 -49.84 -10.38
C PRO A 455 53.71 -48.91 -11.37
N THR A 456 53.04 -48.52 -12.47
CA THR A 456 53.55 -47.58 -13.49
C THR A 456 53.09 -46.14 -13.31
N VAL A 457 52.37 -45.81 -12.23
CA VAL A 457 51.81 -44.45 -12.04
C VAL A 457 52.92 -43.40 -11.85
N THR A 458 53.01 -42.45 -12.79
CA THR A 458 53.99 -41.35 -12.70
C THR A 458 53.48 -40.24 -11.77
N GLN A 459 54.39 -39.48 -11.17
CA GLN A 459 53.99 -38.31 -10.37
C GLN A 459 53.28 -37.24 -11.23
N LYS A 460 53.63 -37.13 -12.53
CA LYS A 460 52.89 -36.28 -13.48
C LYS A 460 51.41 -36.71 -13.56
N LEU A 461 51.16 -38.02 -13.70
CA LEU A 461 49.80 -38.56 -13.82
C LEU A 461 48.99 -38.30 -12.53
N ARG A 462 49.60 -38.48 -11.35
CA ARG A 462 48.96 -38.16 -10.06
C ARG A 462 48.51 -36.69 -9.99
N THR A 463 49.43 -35.76 -10.20
CA THR A 463 49.12 -34.32 -10.16
C THR A 463 48.12 -33.92 -11.26
N THR A 464 48.20 -34.50 -12.46
CA THR A 464 47.23 -34.22 -13.54
C THR A 464 45.84 -34.76 -13.20
N ASN A 465 45.74 -35.93 -12.55
CA ASN A 465 44.47 -36.46 -12.05
C ASN A 465 43.88 -35.61 -10.91
N GLU A 466 44.70 -35.09 -10.00
CA GLU A 466 44.27 -34.14 -8.96
C GLU A 466 43.74 -32.84 -9.57
N CYS A 467 44.44 -32.28 -10.57
CA CYS A 467 43.97 -31.12 -11.34
C CYS A 467 42.67 -31.38 -12.10
N LEU A 468 42.53 -32.55 -12.75
CA LEU A 468 41.29 -32.98 -13.38
C LEU A 468 40.14 -33.06 -12.38
N LEU A 469 40.32 -33.75 -11.25
CA LEU A 469 39.31 -33.87 -10.19
C LEU A 469 38.89 -32.51 -9.63
N SER A 470 39.84 -31.59 -9.43
CA SER A 470 39.55 -30.21 -9.02
C SER A 470 38.73 -29.45 -10.08
N SER A 471 39.04 -29.63 -11.37
CA SER A 471 38.26 -29.04 -12.47
C SER A 471 36.85 -29.63 -12.57
N MET A 472 36.69 -30.95 -12.39
CA MET A 472 35.39 -31.65 -12.42
C MET A 472 34.52 -31.31 -11.20
N GLY A 473 35.12 -31.15 -10.01
CA GLY A 473 34.44 -30.61 -8.83
C GLY A 473 33.97 -29.17 -9.05
N SER A 474 34.82 -28.32 -9.64
CA SER A 474 34.47 -26.95 -10.02
C SER A 474 33.34 -26.91 -11.06
N LEU A 475 33.37 -27.81 -12.05
CA LEU A 475 32.34 -27.96 -13.08
C LEU A 475 31.00 -28.46 -12.50
N THR A 476 31.05 -29.42 -11.57
CA THR A 476 29.89 -29.92 -10.81
C THR A 476 29.25 -28.81 -9.99
N ASN A 477 30.06 -28.01 -9.28
CA ASN A 477 29.59 -26.87 -8.50
C ASN A 477 29.00 -25.77 -9.39
N SER A 478 29.65 -25.43 -10.50
CA SER A 478 29.19 -24.38 -11.42
C SER A 478 27.84 -24.74 -12.06
N THR A 479 27.68 -25.98 -12.54
CA THR A 479 26.40 -26.46 -13.08
C THR A 479 25.32 -26.59 -12.01
N HIS A 480 25.67 -26.92 -10.75
CA HIS A 480 24.74 -26.87 -9.63
C HIS A 480 24.22 -25.44 -9.37
N LYS A 481 25.12 -24.44 -9.32
CA LYS A 481 24.76 -23.02 -9.18
C LYS A 481 23.82 -22.59 -10.30
N ILE A 482 24.16 -22.88 -11.56
CA ILE A 482 23.33 -22.50 -12.72
C ILE A 482 21.93 -23.13 -12.64
N ALA A 483 21.83 -24.45 -12.42
CA ALA A 483 20.54 -25.13 -12.41
C ALA A 483 19.63 -24.67 -11.25
N THR A 484 20.20 -24.51 -10.04
CA THR A 484 19.45 -24.00 -8.88
C THR A 484 19.05 -22.53 -9.05
N PHE A 485 19.93 -21.67 -9.55
CA PHE A 485 19.62 -20.28 -9.90
C PHE A 485 18.49 -20.17 -10.92
N PHE A 486 18.51 -21.02 -11.96
CA PHE A 486 17.52 -20.98 -13.04
C PHE A 486 16.14 -21.41 -12.53
N SER A 487 16.07 -22.51 -11.79
CA SER A 487 14.84 -22.99 -11.15
C SER A 487 14.29 -21.98 -10.12
N ASN A 488 15.16 -21.36 -9.31
CA ASN A 488 14.75 -20.31 -8.37
C ASN A 488 14.23 -19.02 -9.04
N ASN A 489 14.52 -18.81 -10.32
CA ASN A 489 14.02 -17.68 -11.11
C ASN A 489 13.01 -18.10 -12.19
N LEU A 490 12.54 -19.35 -12.21
CA LEU A 490 11.63 -19.85 -13.23
C LEU A 490 10.31 -19.06 -13.25
N ASP A 491 9.76 -18.69 -12.09
CA ASP A 491 8.58 -17.82 -11.97
C ASP A 491 8.77 -16.46 -12.65
N PHE A 492 10.00 -15.93 -12.69
CA PHE A 492 10.29 -14.66 -13.35
C PHE A 492 10.37 -14.82 -14.87
N PHE A 493 11.06 -15.87 -15.35
CA PHE A 493 11.15 -16.16 -16.79
C PHE A 493 9.81 -16.59 -17.41
N THR A 494 8.96 -17.27 -16.64
CA THR A 494 7.64 -17.75 -17.09
C THR A 494 6.51 -16.73 -16.88
N SER A 495 6.70 -15.71 -16.04
CA SER A 495 5.70 -14.66 -15.85
C SER A 495 5.47 -13.85 -17.13
N SER A 496 4.20 -13.63 -17.49
CA SER A 496 3.87 -12.58 -18.46
C SER A 496 4.40 -11.24 -17.92
N THR A 497 5.31 -10.64 -18.67
CA THR A 497 6.24 -9.60 -18.18
C THR A 497 5.55 -8.26 -17.86
N GLY A 498 4.26 -8.13 -18.17
CA GLY A 498 3.49 -6.88 -18.10
C GLY A 498 3.79 -5.91 -19.24
N TYR A 499 4.69 -6.28 -20.15
CA TYR A 499 5.00 -5.58 -21.38
C TYR A 499 4.06 -6.08 -22.49
N GLY A 500 2.88 -5.48 -22.52
CA GLY A 500 1.92 -5.60 -23.61
C GLY A 500 1.11 -4.31 -23.73
N PRO A 501 0.39 -4.11 -24.84
CA PRO A 501 -0.54 -2.99 -24.98
C PRO A 501 -1.64 -3.06 -23.91
N ARG A 502 -1.79 -2.02 -23.09
CA ARG A 502 -2.79 -1.97 -21.99
C ARG A 502 -4.21 -2.20 -22.52
N GLY A 503 -4.95 -3.14 -21.93
CA GLY A 503 -6.28 -3.54 -22.39
C GLY A 503 -6.30 -4.39 -23.67
N GLY A 504 -5.14 -4.87 -24.14
CA GLY A 504 -5.01 -5.79 -25.26
C GLY A 504 -4.32 -7.10 -24.86
N SER A 505 -4.62 -8.18 -25.59
CA SER A 505 -3.98 -9.50 -25.41
C SER A 505 -2.75 -9.69 -26.34
N GLY A 506 -2.24 -8.61 -26.93
CA GLY A 506 -1.17 -8.64 -27.91
C GLY A 506 0.23 -8.73 -27.28
N THR A 507 1.16 -9.33 -28.02
CA THR A 507 2.61 -9.20 -27.78
C THR A 507 3.06 -7.75 -27.99
N LEU A 508 4.23 -7.40 -27.43
CA LEU A 508 4.82 -6.09 -27.61
C LEU A 508 5.78 -6.16 -28.81
N ASN A 509 5.38 -5.57 -29.94
CA ASN A 509 6.24 -5.51 -31.13
C ASN A 509 7.52 -4.68 -30.84
N PRO A 510 8.73 -5.12 -31.27
CA PRO A 510 9.98 -4.43 -30.97
C PRO A 510 10.02 -2.94 -31.37
N LEU A 511 9.36 -2.55 -32.46
CA LEU A 511 9.28 -1.15 -32.89
C LEU A 511 8.40 -0.30 -31.96
N GLN A 512 7.38 -0.89 -31.33
CA GLN A 512 6.62 -0.24 -30.26
C GLN A 512 7.46 -0.07 -28.99
N ALA A 513 8.34 -1.03 -28.66
CA ALA A 513 9.26 -0.90 -27.53
C ALA A 513 10.28 0.23 -27.78
N GLU A 514 10.89 0.27 -28.96
CA GLU A 514 11.83 1.31 -29.35
C GLU A 514 11.17 2.69 -29.36
N SER A 515 9.99 2.81 -29.98
CA SER A 515 9.21 4.05 -29.99
C SER A 515 8.83 4.51 -28.57
N MET A 516 8.39 3.61 -27.69
CA MET A 516 8.09 3.92 -26.29
C MET A 516 9.35 4.44 -25.55
N LEU A 517 10.51 3.81 -25.76
CA LEU A 517 11.78 4.22 -25.15
C LEU A 517 12.32 5.54 -25.72
N GLY A 518 12.15 5.78 -27.02
CA GLY A 518 12.47 7.05 -27.68
C GLY A 518 11.65 8.20 -27.10
N ASN A 519 10.33 8.01 -27.02
CA ASN A 519 9.40 8.96 -26.39
C ASN A 519 9.73 9.18 -24.90
N LYS A 520 10.05 8.13 -24.14
CA LYS A 520 10.52 8.21 -22.74
C LYS A 520 11.80 9.07 -22.63
N LYS A 521 12.78 8.85 -23.50
CA LYS A 521 14.05 9.61 -23.53
C LYS A 521 13.81 11.08 -23.90
N GLN A 522 12.98 11.36 -24.91
CA GLN A 522 12.61 12.72 -25.32
C GLN A 522 11.85 13.47 -24.22
N ALA A 523 10.87 12.82 -23.57
CA ALA A 523 10.14 13.40 -22.45
C ALA A 523 11.06 13.64 -21.22
N SER A 524 12.00 12.73 -20.95
CA SER A 524 13.02 12.91 -19.90
C SER A 524 13.92 14.11 -20.19
N ALA A 525 14.44 14.22 -21.41
CA ALA A 525 15.28 15.35 -21.85
C ALA A 525 14.51 16.69 -21.80
N TYR A 526 13.24 16.71 -22.22
CA TYR A 526 12.38 17.88 -22.09
C TYR A 526 12.17 18.27 -20.61
N MET A 527 11.86 17.30 -19.74
CA MET A 527 11.69 17.58 -18.30
C MET A 527 13.00 18.00 -17.63
N GLN A 528 14.17 17.54 -18.09
CA GLN A 528 15.47 18.04 -17.66
C GLN A 528 15.72 19.48 -18.13
N ALA A 529 15.38 19.80 -19.38
CA ALA A 529 15.50 21.16 -19.92
C ALA A 529 14.57 22.16 -19.19
N VAL A 530 13.33 21.78 -18.89
CA VAL A 530 12.37 22.59 -18.10
C VAL A 530 12.81 22.75 -16.64
N ARG A 531 13.48 21.73 -16.07
CA ARG A 531 14.03 21.79 -14.69
C ARG A 531 15.39 22.48 -14.60
N LYS A 532 16.05 22.77 -15.71
CA LYS A 532 17.31 23.52 -15.70
C LYS A 532 17.03 24.91 -15.11
N PRO A 533 17.72 25.34 -14.03
CA PRO A 533 17.53 26.68 -13.50
C PRO A 533 17.83 27.68 -14.61
N ARG A 534 16.97 28.69 -14.75
CA ARG A 534 17.25 29.82 -15.65
C ARG A 534 18.57 30.46 -15.20
N PRO A 535 19.46 30.86 -16.12
CA PRO A 535 20.62 31.66 -15.77
C PRO A 535 20.19 32.89 -14.96
N GLU A 536 21.03 33.33 -14.01
CA GLU A 536 20.74 34.50 -13.18
C GLU A 536 20.66 35.74 -14.07
N SER A 537 19.42 36.13 -14.39
CA SER A 537 19.14 37.31 -15.19
C SER A 537 19.18 38.52 -14.26
N VAL A 538 20.13 39.41 -14.51
CA VAL A 538 20.19 40.73 -13.85
C VAL A 538 18.80 41.39 -13.94
N PRO A 539 18.19 41.83 -12.82
CA PRO A 539 16.90 42.50 -12.82
C PRO A 539 16.87 43.66 -13.81
N TYR A 540 15.75 43.85 -14.51
CA TYR A 540 15.65 44.86 -15.58
C TYR A 540 16.03 46.29 -15.13
N THR A 541 15.70 46.65 -13.89
CA THR A 541 16.11 47.91 -13.24
C THR A 541 17.63 48.03 -13.11
N GLU A 542 18.30 46.96 -12.71
CA GLU A 542 19.76 46.90 -12.56
C GLU A 542 20.48 46.82 -13.91
N ALA A 543 19.90 46.13 -14.89
CA ALA A 543 20.36 46.16 -16.27
C ALA A 543 20.30 47.58 -16.87
N LEU A 544 19.27 48.36 -16.54
CA LEU A 544 19.15 49.78 -16.93
C LEU A 544 20.16 50.69 -16.21
N THR A 545 20.44 50.48 -14.91
CA THR A 545 21.49 51.25 -14.23
C THR A 545 22.87 50.89 -14.77
N ASN A 546 23.16 49.61 -15.00
CA ASN A 546 24.43 49.15 -15.54
C ASN A 546 24.64 49.65 -16.98
N ARG A 547 23.59 49.65 -17.81
CA ARG A 547 23.62 50.33 -19.12
C ARG A 547 23.95 51.82 -18.97
N ARG A 548 23.29 52.55 -18.06
CA ARG A 548 23.54 53.99 -17.87
C ARG A 548 24.98 54.27 -17.43
N VAL A 549 25.53 53.47 -16.51
CA VAL A 549 26.93 53.55 -16.06
C VAL A 549 27.90 53.22 -17.20
N LEU A 550 27.61 52.20 -18.01
CA LEU A 550 28.44 51.87 -19.18
C LEU A 550 28.40 52.98 -20.24
N THR A 551 27.24 53.60 -20.49
CA THR A 551 27.12 54.74 -21.41
C THR A 551 27.93 55.93 -20.91
N SER A 552 27.75 56.37 -19.66
CA SER A 552 28.52 57.52 -19.13
C SER A 552 30.02 57.25 -18.97
N SER A 553 30.42 56.00 -18.71
CA SER A 553 31.82 55.58 -18.73
C SER A 553 32.40 55.61 -20.16
N THR A 554 31.60 55.25 -21.17
CA THR A 554 32.00 55.31 -22.58
C THR A 554 32.13 56.75 -23.07
N GLU A 555 31.15 57.61 -22.76
CA GLU A 555 31.17 59.06 -23.02
C GLU A 555 32.39 59.74 -22.35
N SER A 556 32.66 59.41 -21.08
CA SER A 556 33.82 59.89 -20.33
C SER A 556 35.15 59.46 -20.96
N ARG A 557 35.27 58.17 -21.34
CA ARG A 557 36.43 57.62 -22.04
C ARG A 557 36.65 58.30 -23.40
N GLU A 558 35.59 58.60 -24.13
CA GLU A 558 35.66 59.26 -25.44
C GLU A 558 36.03 60.74 -25.31
N GLY A 559 35.46 61.46 -24.34
CA GLY A 559 35.88 62.82 -23.99
C GLY A 559 37.36 62.89 -23.57
N LEU A 560 37.82 61.96 -22.75
CA LEU A 560 39.23 61.85 -22.37
C LEU A 560 40.13 61.51 -23.57
N THR A 561 39.66 60.66 -24.49
CA THR A 561 40.39 60.33 -25.73
C THR A 561 40.51 61.55 -26.65
N GLN A 562 39.44 62.34 -26.79
CA GLN A 562 39.49 63.61 -27.52
C GLN A 562 40.45 64.61 -26.87
N GLN A 563 40.44 64.72 -25.53
CA GLN A 563 41.37 65.59 -24.80
C GLN A 563 42.83 65.16 -25.00
N VAL A 564 43.12 63.86 -24.99
CA VAL A 564 44.45 63.31 -25.31
C VAL A 564 44.85 63.64 -26.75
N LEU A 565 43.98 63.41 -27.74
CA LEU A 565 44.26 63.75 -29.14
C LEU A 565 44.53 65.25 -29.34
N GLN A 566 43.73 66.13 -28.73
CA GLN A 566 43.95 67.58 -28.76
C GLN A 566 45.30 67.97 -28.11
N SER A 567 45.69 67.30 -27.02
CA SER A 567 46.99 67.53 -26.38
C SER A 567 48.16 67.06 -27.27
N GLN A 568 48.00 65.92 -27.96
CA GLN A 568 49.01 65.37 -28.87
C GLN A 568 49.17 66.25 -30.11
N GLU A 569 48.08 66.74 -30.69
CA GLU A 569 48.12 67.68 -31.80
C GLU A 569 48.79 69.00 -31.38
N LYS A 570 48.49 69.50 -30.19
CA LYS A 570 49.16 70.70 -29.63
C LYS A 570 50.66 70.47 -29.41
N ILE A 571 51.06 69.29 -28.95
CA ILE A 571 52.48 68.91 -28.83
C ILE A 571 53.14 68.89 -30.21
N ALA A 572 52.54 68.21 -31.20
CA ALA A 572 53.07 68.13 -32.56
C ALA A 572 53.24 69.50 -33.22
N ARG A 573 52.31 70.44 -33.01
CA ARG A 573 52.44 71.83 -33.47
C ARG A 573 53.62 72.56 -32.78
N LEU A 574 53.77 72.39 -31.46
CA LEU A 574 54.91 72.96 -30.70
C LEU A 574 56.25 72.32 -31.10
N GLU A 575 56.26 71.06 -31.51
CA GLU A 575 57.44 70.39 -32.07
C GLU A 575 57.78 70.92 -33.47
N GLN A 576 56.78 71.15 -34.33
CA GLN A 576 56.97 71.81 -35.62
C GLN A 576 57.47 73.26 -35.49
N GLU A 577 56.93 74.02 -34.52
CA GLU A 577 57.42 75.37 -34.20
C GLU A 577 58.89 75.33 -33.70
N LYS A 578 59.22 74.38 -32.82
CA LYS A 578 60.60 74.15 -32.35
C LYS A 578 61.55 73.80 -33.50
N GLU A 579 61.13 72.97 -34.46
CA GLU A 579 61.93 72.64 -35.64
C GLU A 579 62.09 73.85 -36.58
N HIS A 580 61.04 74.64 -36.78
CA HIS A 580 61.11 75.91 -37.52
C HIS A 580 62.14 76.86 -36.90
N TRP A 581 62.05 77.13 -35.59
CA TRP A 581 63.00 77.99 -34.90
C TRP A 581 64.43 77.42 -34.88
N LEU A 582 64.60 76.10 -34.84
CA LEU A 582 65.91 75.45 -34.95
C LEU A 582 66.52 75.65 -36.35
N LEU A 583 65.72 75.48 -37.41
CA LEU A 583 66.15 75.71 -38.79
C LEU A 583 66.45 77.19 -39.05
N GLU A 584 65.65 78.11 -38.51
CA GLU A 584 65.88 79.55 -38.62
C GLU A 584 67.15 79.98 -37.85
N ALA A 585 67.42 79.39 -36.68
CA ALA A 585 68.67 79.60 -35.95
C ALA A 585 69.89 79.02 -36.69
N GLN A 586 69.76 77.86 -37.36
CA GLN A 586 70.81 77.31 -38.23
C GLN A 586 71.04 78.17 -39.47
N LEU A 587 69.98 78.66 -40.13
CA LEU A 587 70.07 79.59 -41.25
C LEU A 587 70.71 80.92 -40.82
N GLY A 588 70.40 81.39 -39.61
CA GLY A 588 71.04 82.54 -38.96
C GLY A 588 72.54 82.33 -38.75
N ARG A 589 72.96 81.15 -38.27
CA ARG A 589 74.39 80.78 -38.18
C ARG A 589 75.07 80.76 -39.55
N VAL A 590 74.48 80.12 -40.55
CA VAL A 590 75.07 80.05 -41.91
C VAL A 590 75.13 81.44 -42.57
N ARG A 591 74.15 82.32 -42.32
CA ARG A 591 74.21 83.73 -42.74
C ARG A 591 75.32 84.50 -42.02
N LEU A 592 75.48 84.30 -40.71
CA LEU A 592 76.55 84.90 -39.92
C LEU A 592 77.93 84.42 -40.39
N GLU A 593 78.10 83.12 -40.63
CA GLU A 593 79.33 82.52 -41.17
C GLU A 593 79.67 83.04 -42.58
N LYS A 594 78.67 83.24 -43.44
CA LYS A 594 78.88 83.85 -44.77
C LYS A 594 79.25 85.33 -44.68
N GLU A 595 78.61 86.11 -43.82
CA GLU A 595 78.98 87.52 -43.65
C GLU A 595 80.29 87.70 -42.86
N THR A 596 80.70 86.79 -41.96
CA THR A 596 82.07 86.82 -41.39
C THR A 596 83.12 86.39 -42.40
N GLN A 597 82.85 85.43 -43.28
CA GLN A 597 83.70 85.14 -44.45
C GLN A 597 83.81 86.36 -45.37
N ARG A 598 82.68 87.02 -45.68
CA ARG A 598 82.66 88.22 -46.52
C ARG A 598 83.35 89.42 -45.87
N ILE A 599 83.23 89.59 -44.55
CA ILE A 599 84.00 90.59 -43.79
C ILE A 599 85.48 90.25 -43.87
N ALA A 600 85.91 89.00 -43.68
CA ALA A 600 87.30 88.60 -43.83
C ALA A 600 87.84 88.79 -45.27
N GLU A 601 87.02 88.54 -46.30
CA GLU A 601 87.34 88.84 -47.70
C GLU A 601 87.47 90.34 -47.95
N LEU A 602 86.58 91.16 -47.39
CA LEU A 602 86.61 92.62 -47.49
C LEU A 602 87.76 93.23 -46.65
N GLU A 603 88.11 92.66 -45.51
CA GLU A 603 89.29 93.02 -44.71
C GLU A 603 90.59 92.65 -45.44
N ALA A 604 90.62 91.50 -46.14
CA ALA A 604 91.72 91.14 -47.03
C ALA A 604 91.82 92.09 -48.24
N GLN A 605 90.70 92.49 -48.84
CA GLN A 605 90.68 93.44 -49.95
C GLN A 605 91.00 94.88 -49.53
N LEU A 606 90.54 95.32 -48.35
CA LEU A 606 90.94 96.61 -47.77
C LEU A 606 92.43 96.60 -47.43
N SER A 607 92.93 95.61 -46.69
CA SER A 607 94.35 95.54 -46.32
C SER A 607 95.30 95.40 -47.53
N ALA A 608 94.80 94.88 -48.66
CA ALA A 608 95.51 94.88 -49.94
C ALA A 608 95.46 96.21 -50.72
N THR A 609 94.59 97.17 -50.36
CA THR A 609 94.38 98.42 -51.12
C THR A 609 94.60 99.72 -50.32
N LEU A 610 94.35 99.72 -49.01
CA LEU A 610 94.80 100.75 -48.07
C LEU A 610 95.31 100.09 -46.77
N GLY A 611 96.42 100.52 -46.18
CA GLY A 611 96.84 101.92 -46.10
C GLY A 611 96.57 102.54 -44.71
N GLY A 612 96.12 101.74 -43.73
CA GLY A 612 96.06 102.07 -42.29
C GLY A 612 94.72 102.64 -41.79
N GLY A 613 94.37 102.41 -40.51
CA GLY A 613 93.29 103.22 -39.88
C GLY A 613 92.43 102.70 -38.71
N ALA A 614 92.55 101.45 -38.23
CA ALA A 614 92.13 100.93 -36.89
C ALA A 614 90.90 101.48 -36.07
N THR A 615 90.07 100.55 -35.51
CA THR A 615 89.26 100.62 -34.23
C THR A 615 87.97 101.51 -34.14
N THR A 616 86.86 101.27 -33.37
CA THR A 616 86.30 100.18 -32.47
C THR A 616 84.82 100.41 -31.98
N ALA A 617 84.01 99.35 -31.65
CA ALA A 617 82.82 99.25 -30.70
C ALA A 617 81.44 99.95 -31.02
N ALA A 618 80.26 99.79 -30.35
CA ALA A 618 79.44 98.73 -29.60
C ALA A 618 78.03 99.36 -29.15
N THR A 619 76.96 98.84 -28.46
CA THR A 619 76.49 97.58 -27.76
C THR A 619 74.95 97.62 -27.34
N GLN A 620 74.21 96.47 -27.22
CA GLN A 620 72.98 96.14 -26.37
C GLN A 620 71.60 96.89 -26.49
N ALA A 621 70.43 96.53 -25.86
CA ALA A 621 69.67 95.24 -25.59
C ALA A 621 68.25 95.40 -24.85
N LEU A 622 67.40 94.33 -24.81
CA LEU A 622 66.34 93.89 -23.81
C LEU A 622 64.78 94.26 -23.81
N ALA A 623 63.92 93.25 -23.43
CA ALA A 623 62.53 93.22 -22.79
C ALA A 623 61.21 93.60 -23.61
N THR A 624 59.89 93.34 -23.27
CA THR A 624 59.04 92.67 -22.18
C THR A 624 57.55 92.35 -22.66
N SER A 625 56.63 91.66 -21.90
CA SER A 625 55.23 91.26 -22.38
C SER A 625 54.10 90.80 -21.34
N PRO A 626 52.76 91.07 -21.52
CA PRO A 626 51.60 90.56 -20.70
C PRO A 626 50.28 90.01 -21.44
N SER A 627 49.10 89.85 -20.76
CA SER A 627 47.76 89.26 -21.21
C SER A 627 46.54 89.72 -20.30
N PRO A 628 45.23 89.24 -20.22
CA PRO A 628 44.37 88.16 -20.87
C PRO A 628 42.79 88.45 -21.07
N ALA A 629 41.89 87.40 -21.11
CA ALA A 629 40.39 87.31 -20.84
C ALA A 629 39.29 87.64 -21.95
N ALA A 630 37.95 87.29 -21.92
CA ALA A 630 37.08 86.18 -21.38
C ALA A 630 35.52 86.25 -21.78
N GLN A 631 34.67 85.21 -21.47
CA GLN A 631 33.15 85.07 -21.44
C GLN A 631 32.26 84.97 -22.75
N ASP A 632 30.93 84.62 -22.77
CA ASP A 632 30.12 83.43 -22.26
C ASP A 632 28.60 83.36 -22.74
N ARG A 633 27.99 82.15 -22.86
CA ARG A 633 26.55 81.65 -22.82
C ARG A 633 25.36 82.01 -23.82
N PRO A 634 24.21 81.23 -23.85
CA PRO A 634 23.18 81.18 -24.95
C PRO A 634 21.64 81.10 -24.58
N GLY A 635 20.72 80.96 -25.57
CA GLY A 635 19.34 80.35 -25.45
C GLY A 635 18.17 81.07 -26.20
N ALA A 636 16.92 80.56 -26.37
CA ALA A 636 16.32 79.18 -26.39
C ALA A 636 14.77 79.15 -26.74
N ALA A 637 14.25 78.02 -27.28
CA ALA A 637 12.83 77.54 -27.37
C ALA A 637 11.75 78.21 -28.29
N GLY A 638 10.68 77.47 -28.67
CA GLY A 638 9.47 77.96 -29.39
C GLY A 638 8.54 76.86 -29.99
N LEU A 639 7.21 77.01 -29.97
CA LEU A 639 6.18 75.97 -30.24
C LEU A 639 5.14 76.33 -31.34
N GLN A 640 4.35 75.31 -31.75
CA GLN A 640 2.97 75.33 -32.29
C GLN A 640 2.67 75.29 -33.81
N ASN A 641 1.45 74.80 -34.12
CA ASN A 641 0.98 74.29 -35.41
C ASN A 641 0.01 75.27 -36.10
N GLN A 642 -0.14 75.17 -37.44
CA GLN A 642 -1.44 74.81 -38.07
C GLN A 642 -1.30 74.45 -39.57
N GLU A 643 -2.34 73.76 -40.06
CA GLU A 643 -2.61 73.23 -41.42
C GLU A 643 -2.94 74.36 -42.44
N PRO A 644 -3.01 74.15 -43.79
CA PRO A 644 -3.51 72.93 -44.47
C PRO A 644 -2.81 72.49 -45.78
N GLU A 645 -3.47 71.57 -46.50
CA GLU A 645 -3.09 70.95 -47.77
C GLU A 645 -2.99 71.93 -48.97
N GLU A 646 -2.10 71.64 -49.92
CA GLU A 646 -2.29 72.04 -51.33
C GLU A 646 -1.77 70.96 -52.30
N MET A 647 -2.10 71.08 -53.58
CA MET A 647 -2.17 69.99 -54.55
C MET A 647 -1.03 70.00 -55.59
N GLY A 648 -0.37 68.84 -55.74
CA GLY A 648 -0.01 68.34 -57.08
C GLY A 648 1.46 68.38 -57.53
N ALA A 649 1.77 67.41 -58.39
CA ALA A 649 2.85 67.37 -59.37
C ALA A 649 4.31 67.57 -58.89
N GLY A 650 5.01 66.44 -58.70
CA GLY A 650 6.14 66.18 -59.61
C GLY A 650 7.42 65.58 -59.03
N ARG A 651 7.78 64.43 -59.63
CA ARG A 651 9.16 63.96 -59.87
C ARG A 651 9.93 63.38 -58.67
N ASP A 652 10.26 62.10 -58.78
CA ASP A 652 11.19 61.41 -57.90
C ASP A 652 12.62 61.96 -58.02
N THR A 653 13.24 62.22 -56.88
CA THR A 653 14.71 62.20 -56.72
C THR A 653 15.05 61.46 -55.44
N THR A 654 15.59 60.26 -55.57
CA THR A 654 16.03 59.40 -54.48
C THR A 654 17.40 59.84 -53.94
N GLU A 655 17.44 60.43 -52.75
CA GLU A 655 18.69 60.60 -51.99
C GLU A 655 18.78 59.54 -50.89
N SER A 656 19.53 58.47 -51.17
CA SER A 656 19.82 57.39 -50.22
C SER A 656 21.23 57.54 -49.65
N THR A 657 21.35 57.95 -48.39
CA THR A 657 22.61 57.94 -47.65
C THR A 657 22.57 56.98 -46.47
N SER A 658 22.96 55.72 -46.71
CA SER A 658 23.30 54.76 -45.65
C SER A 658 24.51 53.95 -46.11
N LEU A 659 25.59 53.96 -45.31
CA LEU A 659 26.89 53.39 -45.69
C LEU A 659 26.94 51.86 -45.53
N VAL A 660 26.56 51.11 -46.57
CA VAL A 660 27.15 49.78 -46.86
C VAL A 660 27.23 49.54 -48.37
N GLY A 661 28.44 49.27 -48.89
CA GLY A 661 28.67 48.49 -50.11
C GLY A 661 28.03 48.95 -51.43
N VAL A 662 28.77 49.73 -52.23
CA VAL A 662 28.43 49.93 -53.66
C VAL A 662 28.67 48.64 -54.44
N LEU A 663 27.65 48.13 -55.13
CA LEU A 663 27.78 47.18 -56.22
C LEU A 663 27.09 47.76 -57.46
N ILE A 664 27.83 47.97 -58.54
CA ILE A 664 27.33 48.61 -59.75
C ILE A 664 26.56 47.59 -60.58
N THR A 665 25.26 47.83 -60.80
CA THR A 665 24.47 47.13 -61.80
C THR A 665 24.71 47.75 -63.19
N THR A 666 25.06 46.92 -64.17
CA THR A 666 25.05 47.30 -65.59
C THR A 666 23.72 46.87 -66.20
N THR A 667 22.92 47.83 -66.63
CA THR A 667 21.54 47.61 -67.10
C THR A 667 21.48 46.96 -68.49
N GLY A 668 20.93 45.74 -68.56
CA GLY A 668 20.23 45.26 -69.75
C GLY A 668 18.76 45.68 -69.65
N SER A 669 18.22 46.36 -70.65
CA SER A 669 16.91 47.02 -70.56
C SER A 669 15.78 46.18 -71.18
N GLU A 670 15.16 45.30 -70.40
CA GLU A 670 13.83 44.72 -70.73
C GLU A 670 13.08 44.13 -69.50
N ASP A 671 13.79 43.59 -68.49
CA ASP A 671 13.19 42.81 -67.37
C ASP A 671 12.35 43.56 -66.30
N VAL A 672 12.33 44.90 -66.30
CA VAL A 672 11.84 45.71 -65.15
C VAL A 672 10.43 45.33 -64.69
N SER A 673 9.51 45.04 -65.63
CA SER A 673 8.14 44.67 -65.31
C SER A 673 7.98 43.29 -64.66
N GLU A 674 8.91 42.35 -64.88
CA GLU A 674 8.90 41.05 -64.23
C GLU A 674 9.56 41.12 -62.84
N GLU A 675 10.63 41.91 -62.67
CA GLU A 675 11.26 42.12 -61.37
C GLU A 675 10.31 42.81 -60.38
N GLU A 676 9.61 43.87 -60.80
CA GLU A 676 8.59 44.53 -59.96
C GLU A 676 7.44 43.57 -59.62
N SER A 677 6.97 42.76 -60.57
CA SER A 677 5.91 41.76 -60.33
C SER A 677 6.36 40.69 -59.33
N ARG A 678 7.61 40.23 -59.45
CA ARG A 678 8.25 39.26 -58.55
C ARG A 678 8.41 39.83 -57.14
N GLU A 679 8.84 41.08 -57.01
CA GLU A 679 8.91 41.76 -55.72
C GLU A 679 7.52 41.94 -55.08
N HIS A 680 6.50 42.33 -55.85
CA HIS A 680 5.13 42.46 -55.33
C HIS A 680 4.58 41.12 -54.83
N LEU A 681 4.84 40.02 -55.54
CA LEU A 681 4.43 38.68 -55.10
C LEU A 681 5.17 38.23 -53.82
N ILE A 682 6.46 38.53 -53.70
CA ILE A 682 7.26 38.25 -52.51
C ILE A 682 6.77 39.09 -51.31
N LYS A 683 6.52 40.39 -51.52
CA LYS A 683 5.95 41.31 -50.50
C LYS A 683 4.57 40.83 -50.06
N ALA A 684 3.69 40.45 -50.99
CA ALA A 684 2.36 39.90 -50.68
C ALA A 684 2.44 38.59 -49.88
N HIS A 685 3.34 37.67 -50.24
CA HIS A 685 3.55 36.43 -49.49
C HIS A 685 4.03 36.70 -48.05
N TYR A 686 5.01 37.59 -47.85
CA TYR A 686 5.49 37.93 -46.50
C TYR A 686 4.44 38.69 -45.68
N VAL A 687 3.69 39.62 -46.27
CA VAL A 687 2.57 40.31 -45.59
C VAL A 687 1.48 39.31 -45.20
N SER A 688 1.10 38.38 -46.08
CA SER A 688 0.16 37.30 -45.77
C SER A 688 0.67 36.42 -44.62
N ARG A 689 1.96 36.06 -44.62
CA ARG A 689 2.57 35.24 -43.57
C ARG A 689 2.67 35.98 -42.23
N VAL A 690 2.93 37.29 -42.23
CA VAL A 690 2.89 38.13 -41.02
C VAL A 690 1.46 38.22 -40.48
N ALA A 691 0.45 38.39 -41.35
CA ALA A 691 -0.96 38.40 -40.94
C ALA A 691 -1.40 37.05 -40.33
N GLU A 692 -1.00 35.93 -40.95
CA GLU A 692 -1.25 34.57 -40.44
C GLU A 692 -0.60 34.35 -39.07
N LEU A 693 0.68 34.70 -38.91
CA LEU A 693 1.40 34.58 -37.63
C LEU A 693 0.81 35.50 -36.55
N THR A 694 0.35 36.70 -36.91
CA THR A 694 -0.32 37.63 -35.99
C THR A 694 -1.66 37.06 -35.51
N SER A 695 -2.45 36.45 -36.42
CA SER A 695 -3.69 35.75 -36.09
C SER A 695 -3.43 34.54 -35.18
N GLN A 696 -2.41 33.73 -35.46
CA GLN A 696 -2.01 32.61 -34.60
C GLN A 696 -1.58 33.07 -33.20
N LEU A 697 -0.88 34.21 -33.09
CA LEU A 697 -0.46 34.78 -31.81
C LEU A 697 -1.67 35.31 -31.02
N GLN A 698 -2.60 36.03 -31.64
CA GLN A 698 -3.86 36.45 -30.99
C GLN A 698 -4.71 35.24 -30.54
N MET A 699 -4.72 34.16 -31.33
CA MET A 699 -5.37 32.89 -30.98
C MET A 699 -4.64 32.08 -29.91
N ALA A 700 -3.36 32.38 -29.63
CA ALA A 700 -2.60 31.82 -28.51
C ALA A 700 -2.84 32.63 -27.22
N ASP A 701 -2.75 33.96 -27.29
CA ASP A 701 -2.96 34.86 -26.16
C ASP A 701 -4.40 34.76 -25.60
N SER A 702 -5.41 34.73 -26.47
CA SER A 702 -6.81 34.54 -26.06
C SER A 702 -7.03 33.20 -25.34
N LYS A 703 -6.38 32.11 -25.78
CA LYS A 703 -6.39 30.81 -25.07
C LYS A 703 -5.64 30.89 -23.73
N ALA A 704 -4.50 31.57 -23.67
CA ALA A 704 -3.75 31.76 -22.43
C ALA A 704 -4.56 32.55 -21.39
N VAL A 705 -5.25 33.63 -21.81
CA VAL A 705 -6.16 34.40 -20.97
C VAL A 705 -7.36 33.56 -20.50
N HIS A 706 -7.93 32.74 -21.40
CA HIS A 706 -9.03 31.82 -21.07
C HIS A 706 -8.62 30.79 -20.02
N PHE A 707 -7.54 30.04 -20.23
CA PHE A 707 -7.04 29.08 -19.24
C PHE A 707 -6.64 29.75 -17.92
N HIS A 708 -6.07 30.97 -17.96
CA HIS A 708 -5.78 31.71 -16.73
C HIS A 708 -7.05 32.20 -15.99
N ALA A 709 -8.17 32.42 -16.69
CA ALA A 709 -9.47 32.64 -16.07
C ALA A 709 -10.03 31.33 -15.45
N GLU A 710 -9.95 30.21 -16.17
CA GLU A 710 -10.38 28.89 -15.67
C GLU A 710 -9.60 28.45 -14.42
N CYS A 711 -8.27 28.54 -14.43
CA CYS A 711 -7.43 28.23 -13.27
C CYS A 711 -7.80 29.09 -12.04
N ARG A 712 -8.13 30.38 -12.24
CA ARG A 712 -8.58 31.26 -11.15
C ARG A 712 -10.00 30.93 -10.67
N ALA A 713 -10.89 30.47 -11.55
CA ALA A 713 -12.22 29.98 -11.17
C ALA A 713 -12.15 28.65 -10.40
N LEU A 714 -11.30 27.72 -10.85
CA LEU A 714 -11.04 26.45 -10.19
C LEU A 714 -10.38 26.64 -8.82
N ALA A 715 -9.39 27.52 -8.70
CA ALA A 715 -8.78 27.85 -7.41
C ALA A 715 -9.81 28.42 -6.40
N LYS A 716 -10.68 29.33 -6.84
CA LYS A 716 -11.78 29.84 -5.98
C LYS A 716 -12.75 28.73 -5.55
N ARG A 717 -13.11 27.81 -6.46
CA ARG A 717 -13.95 26.64 -6.12
C ARG A 717 -13.26 25.71 -5.12
N LEU A 718 -11.95 25.47 -5.29
CA LEU A 718 -11.15 24.67 -4.36
C LEU A 718 -11.18 25.27 -2.95
N THR A 719 -10.88 26.57 -2.80
CA THR A 719 -10.86 27.23 -1.48
C THR A 719 -12.23 27.26 -0.80
N ILE A 720 -13.33 27.29 -1.56
CA ILE A 720 -14.69 27.15 -1.02
C ILE A 720 -14.92 25.70 -0.53
N ALA A 721 -14.53 24.71 -1.33
CA ALA A 721 -14.64 23.29 -0.95
C ALA A 721 -13.77 22.93 0.27
N GLU A 722 -12.56 23.48 0.36
CA GLU A 722 -11.64 23.32 1.50
C GLU A 722 -12.27 23.87 2.79
N LYS A 723 -12.84 25.09 2.74
CA LYS A 723 -13.57 25.67 3.87
C LYS A 723 -14.79 24.84 4.28
N SER A 724 -15.55 24.31 3.33
CA SER A 724 -16.67 23.42 3.67
C SER A 724 -16.20 22.10 4.28
N ARG A 725 -15.08 21.53 3.78
CA ARG A 725 -14.46 20.33 4.36
C ARG A 725 -13.99 20.59 5.80
N GLU A 726 -13.47 21.77 6.09
CA GLU A 726 -13.01 22.16 7.43
C GLU A 726 -14.17 22.37 8.41
N ALA A 727 -15.27 23.01 7.97
CA ALA A 727 -16.49 23.11 8.76
C ALA A 727 -17.05 21.72 9.11
N MET A 728 -17.24 20.84 8.11
CA MET A 728 -17.72 19.47 8.33
C MET A 728 -16.77 18.64 9.22
N ALA A 729 -15.46 18.88 9.17
CA ALA A 729 -14.49 18.18 10.00
C ALA A 729 -14.56 18.60 11.48
N GLU A 730 -14.80 19.89 11.75
CA GLU A 730 -14.99 20.39 13.11
C GLU A 730 -16.38 19.98 13.67
N GLU A 731 -17.43 19.99 12.86
CA GLU A 731 -18.74 19.42 13.22
C GLU A 731 -18.64 17.93 13.59
N LEU A 732 -17.92 17.13 12.78
CA LEU A 732 -17.69 15.71 13.05
C LEU A 732 -16.87 15.51 14.34
N LYS A 733 -15.90 16.38 14.61
CA LYS A 733 -15.12 16.39 15.86
C LYS A 733 -15.98 16.70 17.09
N VAL A 734 -16.88 17.68 17.01
CA VAL A 734 -17.86 17.98 18.07
C VAL A 734 -18.86 16.82 18.24
N ALA A 735 -19.34 16.23 17.15
CA ALA A 735 -20.22 15.06 17.20
C ALA A 735 -19.54 13.86 17.88
N ASN A 736 -18.27 13.58 17.57
CA ASN A 736 -17.49 12.55 18.24
C ASN A 736 -17.29 12.83 19.74
N GLN A 737 -17.03 14.08 20.13
CA GLN A 737 -16.93 14.47 21.55
C GLN A 737 -18.25 14.24 22.30
N ASN A 738 -19.39 14.54 21.68
CA ASN A 738 -20.71 14.24 22.22
C ASN A 738 -20.96 12.73 22.32
N ILE A 739 -20.54 11.93 21.32
CA ILE A 739 -20.64 10.46 21.37
C ILE A 739 -19.80 9.89 22.52
N THR A 740 -18.55 10.32 22.70
CA THR A 740 -17.72 9.85 23.83
C THR A 740 -18.32 10.24 25.17
N ARG A 741 -18.85 11.46 25.30
CA ARG A 741 -19.53 11.91 26.53
C ARG A 741 -20.76 11.04 26.84
N LEU A 742 -21.60 10.76 25.84
CA LEU A 742 -22.77 9.89 26.01
C LEU A 742 -22.38 8.44 26.33
N GLN A 743 -21.23 7.97 25.85
CA GLN A 743 -20.68 6.66 26.23
C GLN A 743 -20.20 6.62 27.69
N ASP A 744 -19.59 7.69 28.20
CA ASP A 744 -19.20 7.81 29.61
C ASP A 744 -20.42 7.93 30.55
N GLU A 745 -21.44 8.69 30.14
CA GLU A 745 -22.73 8.79 30.84
C GLU A 745 -23.48 7.44 30.84
N LEU A 746 -23.41 6.66 29.74
CA LEU A 746 -23.94 5.29 29.68
C LEU A 746 -23.12 4.31 30.55
N ALA A 747 -21.79 4.44 30.56
CA ALA A 747 -20.92 3.54 31.33
C ALA A 747 -21.05 3.77 32.84
N THR A 748 -21.23 5.02 33.28
CA THR A 748 -21.44 5.37 34.69
C THR A 748 -22.84 4.97 35.17
N THR A 749 -23.89 5.19 34.39
CA THR A 749 -25.25 4.70 34.71
C THR A 749 -25.32 3.18 34.73
N LYS A 750 -24.72 2.49 33.74
CA LYS A 750 -24.63 1.01 33.73
C LYS A 750 -23.94 0.48 34.99
N ARG A 751 -22.78 1.03 35.36
CA ARG A 751 -22.09 0.65 36.61
C ARG A 751 -22.98 0.88 37.83
N SER A 752 -23.67 2.02 37.94
CA SER A 752 -24.56 2.28 39.07
C SER A 752 -25.70 1.26 39.19
N TYR A 753 -26.25 0.76 38.07
CA TYR A 753 -27.22 -0.33 38.09
C TYR A 753 -26.59 -1.68 38.44
N GLU A 754 -25.36 -1.97 37.99
CA GLU A 754 -24.62 -3.18 38.38
C GLU A 754 -24.30 -3.17 39.89
N ASP A 755 -23.89 -2.03 40.46
CA ASP A 755 -23.64 -1.86 41.89
C ASP A 755 -24.94 -2.02 42.71
N GLN A 756 -26.06 -1.46 42.23
CA GLN A 756 -27.38 -1.64 42.86
C GLN A 756 -27.84 -3.12 42.83
N LEU A 757 -27.65 -3.81 41.71
CA LEU A 757 -27.97 -5.23 41.57
C LEU A 757 -27.07 -6.11 42.45
N SER A 758 -25.78 -5.76 42.62
CA SER A 758 -24.90 -6.42 43.58
C SER A 758 -25.40 -6.26 45.00
N MET A 759 -25.68 -5.03 45.44
CA MET A 759 -26.21 -4.78 46.80
C MET A 759 -27.56 -5.49 47.05
N MET A 760 -28.44 -5.58 46.04
CA MET A 760 -29.65 -6.40 46.13
C MET A 760 -29.34 -7.90 46.22
N SER A 761 -28.35 -8.40 45.48
CA SER A 761 -27.93 -9.80 45.52
C SER A 761 -27.32 -10.18 46.88
N ASP A 762 -26.47 -9.32 47.43
CA ASP A 762 -25.86 -9.48 48.75
C ASP A 762 -26.92 -9.45 49.87
N HIS A 763 -27.88 -8.51 49.79
CA HIS A 763 -29.01 -8.45 50.71
C HIS A 763 -29.92 -9.69 50.60
N LEU A 764 -30.21 -10.16 49.38
CA LEU A 764 -30.97 -11.40 49.17
C LEU A 764 -30.22 -12.61 49.71
N CYS A 765 -28.90 -12.68 49.55
CA CYS A 765 -28.06 -13.75 50.09
C CYS A 765 -28.11 -13.76 51.63
N SER A 766 -27.89 -12.60 52.26
CA SER A 766 -27.99 -12.43 53.72
C SER A 766 -29.39 -12.79 54.26
N MET A 767 -30.44 -12.35 53.57
CA MET A 767 -31.82 -12.72 53.91
C MET A 767 -32.02 -14.25 53.81
N ASN A 768 -31.51 -14.89 52.76
CA ASN A 768 -31.61 -16.34 52.58
C ASN A 768 -30.83 -17.11 53.67
N GLU A 769 -29.68 -16.61 54.11
CA GLU A 769 -28.98 -17.15 55.29
C GLU A 769 -29.84 -17.05 56.56
N THR A 770 -30.51 -15.91 56.81
CA THR A 770 -31.37 -15.76 57.99
C THR A 770 -32.58 -16.70 57.93
N LEU A 771 -33.19 -16.87 56.75
CA LEU A 771 -34.27 -17.83 56.54
C LEU A 771 -33.80 -19.29 56.70
N SER A 772 -32.57 -19.62 56.28
CA SER A 772 -31.99 -20.95 56.49
C SER A 772 -31.70 -21.23 57.97
N LYS A 773 -31.14 -20.25 58.69
CA LYS A 773 -30.91 -20.33 60.15
C LYS A 773 -32.24 -20.51 60.91
N GLN A 774 -33.27 -19.72 60.58
CA GLN A 774 -34.62 -19.90 61.13
C GLN A 774 -35.23 -21.27 60.79
N ARG A 775 -34.93 -21.82 59.61
CA ARG A 775 -35.40 -23.16 59.22
C ARG A 775 -34.69 -24.27 60.00
N GLU A 776 -33.39 -24.16 60.23
CA GLU A 776 -32.63 -25.07 61.11
C GLU A 776 -33.13 -25.00 62.56
N GLU A 777 -33.46 -23.80 63.05
CA GLU A 777 -34.06 -23.59 64.37
C GLU A 777 -35.47 -24.22 64.47
N ILE A 778 -36.30 -24.06 63.43
CA ILE A 778 -37.61 -24.74 63.32
C ILE A 778 -37.47 -26.27 63.26
N ASP A 779 -36.53 -26.80 62.48
CA ASP A 779 -36.39 -28.26 62.31
C ASP A 779 -35.70 -28.91 63.52
N THR A 780 -34.83 -28.21 64.25
CA THR A 780 -34.32 -28.66 65.57
C THR A 780 -35.42 -28.66 66.64
N LEU A 781 -36.32 -27.67 66.67
CA LEU A 781 -37.51 -27.68 67.54
C LEU A 781 -38.48 -28.84 67.23
N LYS A 782 -38.65 -29.19 65.94
CA LYS A 782 -39.41 -30.39 65.53
C LYS A 782 -38.72 -31.68 65.94
N LEU A 783 -37.38 -31.76 65.83
CA LEU A 783 -36.59 -32.91 66.29
C LEU A 783 -36.72 -33.10 67.80
N GLY A 784 -36.60 -32.03 68.59
CA GLY A 784 -36.84 -32.06 70.04
C GLY A 784 -38.24 -32.56 70.39
N SER A 785 -39.26 -32.08 69.65
CA SER A 785 -40.64 -32.54 69.81
C SER A 785 -40.82 -34.03 69.46
N LYS A 786 -40.12 -34.54 68.43
CA LYS A 786 -40.11 -35.98 68.08
C LYS A 786 -39.39 -36.85 69.11
N VAL A 787 -38.33 -36.35 69.76
CA VAL A 787 -37.68 -37.04 70.88
C VAL A 787 -38.66 -37.16 72.05
N ASN A 788 -39.35 -36.08 72.41
CA ASN A 788 -40.37 -36.11 73.47
C ASN A 788 -41.51 -37.11 73.20
N THR A 789 -41.90 -37.35 71.94
CA THR A 789 -42.90 -38.40 71.61
C THR A 789 -42.39 -39.83 71.74
N HIS A 790 -41.07 -40.06 71.77
CA HIS A 790 -40.49 -41.40 71.96
C HIS A 790 -40.01 -41.67 73.39
N THR A 791 -39.79 -40.65 74.21
CA THR A 791 -39.47 -40.82 75.64
C THR A 791 -40.70 -41.05 76.53
N HIS A 792 -41.91 -40.89 76.00
CA HIS A 792 -43.16 -41.03 76.78
C HIS A 792 -43.81 -42.42 76.73
N THR A 793 -43.35 -43.37 75.89
CA THR A 793 -43.75 -44.78 75.96
C THR A 793 -42.95 -45.53 77.03
N ALA A 794 -43.05 -45.05 78.27
CA ALA A 794 -42.37 -45.57 79.46
C ALA A 794 -43.23 -45.46 80.74
N TRP A 795 -44.55 -45.45 80.58
CA TRP A 795 -45.59 -45.77 81.57
C TRP A 795 -46.78 -46.40 80.83
#